data_AF-R7S825-F1
#
_entry.id   AF-R7S825-F1
#
_cell.length_a   1.000
_cell.length_b   1.000
_cell.length_c   1.000
_cell.angle_alpha   90.00
_cell.angle_beta   90.00
_cell.angle_gamma   90.00
#
_symmetry.space_group_name_H-M   'P 1'
#
loop_
_entity.id
_entity.type
_entity.pdbx_description
1 polymer ?
#
loop_
_entity_poly.entity_id
_entity_poly.type
_entity_poly.pdbx_seq_one_letter_code
_entity_poly.pdbx_strand_id
1 'polypeptide(L)'
;MPELLETSIKALEIAKLLTAEIPIPGLSTAVECALGVAKKAQEIKDTRDGCRALAERATTLVIALYQQLKNGSSDAAVQVHVTTFLQDLQAIENLMDRRLRPRTRERIRFVFKRRKIADEVKVLTTKLEDSFRVFMIQAALALNQDMNMLTSGHIRMLQHIDDSARIGEVVLEDFRDIRTGLSDLAHRVGERATFNGNFRLFARENLILLEPIVDSYNPQRTTSTKYGDERTVIQTVAQPRTGRVFRYRAVVKATGELSGTQVVVHAYPNHDDQRFVEAVKFAKQIYHPHMLVMLGYSYPGEPGEATYIVMEDYIPAVEYLSFLHSADKLQAHLKIKAAIAVDLRTIASAHVDTMVQHWLSLIFGPIGAYRDLLLDRSWRPHWENIADYPRYPLGVWLGRNSSREDWTYLSAQYPGLEVALTMSSKPSVLPDPRQGRNFWQRFKDMDEWLRIPESDLGEMCIEFELGTGWNQTRWKRYQFSCIPVNTTLLFQQSVHALDRLAASAWMMRTLPDPSVVELYAHISIAPRRVYFTETTVTMCAHAAEQAASPLWFFLLQFDSGDHSAHESNIPCGFWSSEKDPASVPVDFIFDQTPQFVPIEEGEEAPLFTSTQALGDLVFTTQTKMYTAILQFSEDELLAFKAASQQTTTAVWTTPDKSIASSFSNEEYPARLHCRSPSLFSAL
;
A
#
# COMPACT_ATOMS: atom_id res chain seq x y z
N MET A 1 29.58 -5.42 -26.17
CA MET A 1 30.17 -4.16 -25.65
C MET A 1 30.20 -3.00 -26.64
N PRO A 2 30.58 -3.10 -27.93
CA PRO A 2 30.45 -1.96 -28.86
C PRO A 2 28.99 -1.47 -29.08
N GLU A 3 28.00 -2.31 -28.79
CA GLU A 3 26.57 -2.01 -28.96
C GLU A 3 26.03 -0.92 -28.01
N LEU A 4 26.57 -0.78 -26.79
CA LEU A 4 26.05 0.19 -25.80
C LEU A 4 26.32 1.64 -26.22
N LEU A 5 27.53 1.91 -26.71
CA LEU A 5 27.90 3.23 -27.20
C LEU A 5 27.13 3.59 -28.46
N GLU A 6 26.89 2.62 -29.36
CA GLU A 6 26.08 2.85 -30.57
C GLU A 6 24.62 3.17 -30.24
N THR A 7 24.02 2.44 -29.29
CA THR A 7 22.66 2.73 -28.79
C THR A 7 22.59 4.12 -28.15
N SER A 8 23.61 4.49 -27.36
CA SER A 8 23.70 5.81 -26.74
C SER A 8 23.83 6.95 -27.75
N ILE A 9 24.58 6.73 -28.86
CA ILE A 9 24.68 7.69 -29.97
C ILE A 9 23.31 7.92 -30.60
N LYS A 10 22.55 6.85 -30.90
CA LYS A 10 21.19 6.97 -31.47
C LYS A 10 20.24 7.71 -30.53
N ALA A 11 20.30 7.42 -29.23
CA ALA A 11 19.50 8.13 -28.23
C ALA A 11 19.84 9.63 -28.15
N LEU A 12 21.12 9.99 -28.22
CA LEU A 12 21.55 11.39 -28.24
C LEU A 12 21.19 12.12 -29.53
N GLU A 13 21.17 11.44 -30.68
CA GLU A 13 20.68 12.02 -31.93
C GLU A 13 19.18 12.35 -31.85
N ILE A 14 18.38 11.49 -31.25
CA ILE A 14 16.95 11.75 -30.98
C ILE A 14 16.80 12.91 -29.98
N ALA A 15 17.53 12.87 -28.87
CA ALA A 15 17.49 13.93 -27.86
C ALA A 15 17.85 15.29 -28.46
N LYS A 16 18.87 15.35 -29.34
CA LYS A 16 19.26 16.57 -30.05
C LYS A 16 18.11 17.19 -30.82
N LEU A 17 17.34 16.40 -31.58
CA LEU A 17 16.19 16.89 -32.34
C LEU A 17 15.11 17.48 -31.42
N LEU A 18 14.89 16.85 -30.27
CA LEU A 18 13.87 17.26 -29.31
C LEU A 18 14.30 18.42 -28.41
N THR A 19 15.61 18.67 -28.25
CA THR A 19 16.09 19.80 -27.42
C THR A 19 15.65 21.17 -27.92
N ALA A 20 15.25 21.29 -29.19
CA ALA A 20 14.71 22.53 -29.74
C ALA A 20 13.38 22.96 -29.09
N GLU A 21 12.63 22.01 -28.51
CA GLU A 21 11.35 22.25 -27.85
C GLU A 21 11.51 22.63 -26.37
N ILE A 22 12.70 22.45 -25.80
CA ILE A 22 12.98 22.66 -24.38
C ILE A 22 13.80 23.95 -24.22
N PRO A 23 13.21 25.05 -23.73
CA PRO A 23 13.88 26.36 -23.63
C PRO A 23 14.83 26.43 -22.42
N ILE A 24 15.73 25.47 -22.27
CA ILE A 24 16.75 25.45 -21.20
C ILE A 24 18.11 25.83 -21.80
N PRO A 25 18.66 27.00 -21.43
CA PRO A 25 19.99 27.41 -21.86
C PRO A 25 21.05 26.34 -21.59
N GLY A 26 21.84 26.01 -22.61
CA GLY A 26 22.97 25.08 -22.51
C GLY A 26 22.61 23.59 -22.68
N LEU A 27 21.34 23.19 -22.57
CA LEU A 27 20.94 21.78 -22.70
C LEU A 27 21.24 21.21 -24.10
N SER A 28 20.85 21.94 -25.14
CA SER A 28 21.13 21.52 -26.53
C SER A 28 22.64 21.37 -26.78
N THR A 29 23.44 22.31 -26.28
CA THR A 29 24.91 22.25 -26.36
C THR A 29 25.50 21.07 -25.58
N ALA A 30 24.95 20.72 -24.42
CA ALA A 30 25.39 19.57 -23.63
C ALA A 30 25.11 18.25 -24.36
N VAL A 31 23.92 18.11 -24.95
CA VAL A 31 23.55 16.94 -25.78
C VAL A 31 24.46 16.83 -27.00
N GLU A 32 24.74 17.95 -27.68
CA GLU A 32 25.67 17.98 -28.81
C GLU A 32 27.10 17.61 -28.42
N CYS A 33 27.60 18.14 -27.29
CA CYS A 33 28.93 17.84 -26.78
C CYS A 33 29.06 16.35 -26.42
N ALA A 34 28.07 15.78 -25.73
CA ALA A 34 28.03 14.35 -25.40
C ALA A 34 28.01 13.46 -26.65
N LEU A 35 27.24 13.85 -27.67
CA LEU A 35 27.20 13.17 -28.96
C LEU A 35 28.58 13.23 -29.66
N GLY A 36 29.25 14.37 -29.60
CA GLY A 36 30.62 14.56 -30.08
C GLY A 36 31.62 13.65 -29.36
N VAL A 37 31.56 13.60 -28.02
CA VAL A 37 32.39 12.71 -27.19
C VAL A 37 32.18 11.24 -27.57
N ALA A 38 30.92 10.81 -27.73
CA ALA A 38 30.58 9.43 -28.07
C ALA A 38 31.12 9.01 -29.45
N LYS A 39 30.91 9.85 -30.47
CA LYS A 39 31.43 9.62 -31.84
C LYS A 39 32.96 9.56 -31.86
N LYS A 40 33.62 10.49 -31.17
CA LYS A 40 35.10 10.51 -31.05
C LYS A 40 35.61 9.26 -30.33
N ALA A 41 34.93 8.79 -29.29
CA ALA A 41 35.29 7.56 -28.58
C ALA A 41 35.15 6.30 -29.46
N GLN A 42 34.21 6.29 -30.40
CA GLN A 42 34.05 5.21 -31.39
C GLN A 42 35.23 5.14 -32.37
N GLU A 43 35.82 6.29 -32.73
CA GLU A 43 36.96 6.39 -33.66
C GLU A 43 38.31 6.00 -33.03
N ILE A 44 38.43 6.07 -31.69
CA ILE A 44 39.67 5.73 -30.98
C ILE A 44 39.86 4.20 -30.99
N LYS A 45 40.74 3.70 -31.86
CA LYS A 45 41.07 2.27 -32.00
C LYS A 45 41.85 1.67 -30.83
N ASP A 46 42.63 2.48 -30.08
CA ASP A 46 43.46 2.04 -28.95
C ASP A 46 42.62 1.99 -27.67
N THR A 47 41.86 0.90 -27.54
CA THR A 47 40.75 0.68 -26.60
C THR A 47 41.22 -0.03 -25.33
N ARG A 48 42.12 0.60 -24.57
CA ARG A 48 42.25 0.29 -23.13
C ARG A 48 41.36 1.24 -22.33
N ASP A 49 40.07 0.97 -22.47
CA ASP A 49 38.87 1.17 -21.63
C ASP A 49 38.59 2.50 -20.91
N GLY A 50 39.58 3.29 -20.48
CA GLY A 50 39.31 4.50 -19.69
C GLY A 50 38.52 5.59 -20.44
N CYS A 51 38.93 5.92 -21.67
CA CYS A 51 38.25 6.95 -22.48
C CYS A 51 36.89 6.49 -22.99
N ARG A 52 36.73 5.20 -23.33
CA ARG A 52 35.46 4.65 -23.78
C ARG A 52 34.46 4.61 -22.62
N ALA A 53 34.85 4.10 -21.45
CA ALA A 53 34.02 4.09 -20.26
C ALA A 53 33.62 5.51 -19.84
N LEU A 54 34.54 6.48 -19.90
CA LEU A 54 34.22 7.89 -19.64
C LEU A 54 33.19 8.45 -20.65
N ALA A 55 33.30 8.11 -21.93
CA ALA A 55 32.34 8.53 -22.94
C ALA A 55 30.95 7.91 -22.70
N GLU A 56 30.88 6.60 -22.47
CA GLU A 56 29.63 5.88 -22.15
C GLU A 56 28.97 6.44 -20.87
N ARG A 57 29.79 6.77 -19.86
CA ARG A 57 29.31 7.41 -18.63
C ARG A 57 28.74 8.79 -18.94
N ALA A 58 29.46 9.61 -19.71
CA ALA A 58 29.00 10.94 -20.09
C ALA A 58 27.70 10.91 -20.90
N THR A 59 27.56 9.99 -21.86
CA THR A 59 26.32 9.85 -22.62
C THR A 59 25.15 9.44 -21.74
N THR A 60 25.37 8.50 -20.81
CA THR A 60 24.33 8.03 -19.88
C THR A 60 23.83 9.16 -18.99
N LEU A 61 24.74 9.94 -18.41
CA LEU A 61 24.38 11.06 -17.53
C LEU A 61 23.66 12.19 -18.29
N VAL A 62 24.05 12.47 -19.53
CA VAL A 62 23.38 13.48 -20.37
C VAL A 62 21.96 13.04 -20.75
N ILE A 63 21.76 11.76 -21.05
CA ILE A 63 20.41 11.23 -21.33
C ILE A 63 19.53 11.33 -20.08
N ALA A 64 20.05 10.97 -18.90
CA ALA A 64 19.33 11.10 -17.64
C ALA A 64 18.97 12.56 -17.33
N LEU A 65 19.92 13.49 -17.52
CA LEU A 65 19.70 14.93 -17.37
C LEU A 65 18.62 15.43 -18.35
N TYR A 66 18.68 15.02 -19.61
CA TYR A 66 17.66 15.34 -20.61
C TYR A 66 16.27 14.83 -20.21
N GLN A 67 16.15 13.58 -19.75
CA GLN A 67 14.87 13.00 -19.32
C GLN A 67 14.28 13.74 -18.13
N GLN A 68 15.11 14.13 -17.17
CA GLN A 68 14.66 14.88 -16.01
C GLN A 68 14.19 16.28 -16.39
N LEU A 69 14.93 16.97 -17.25
CA LEU A 69 14.57 18.32 -17.70
C LEU A 69 13.38 18.35 -18.65
N LYS A 70 13.15 17.29 -19.42
CA LYS A 70 11.97 17.16 -20.28
C LYS A 70 10.66 17.26 -19.48
N ASN A 71 10.65 16.78 -18.25
CA ASN A 71 9.47 16.74 -17.39
C ASN A 71 9.48 17.83 -16.29
N GLY A 72 10.57 18.60 -16.19
CA GLY A 72 10.83 19.52 -15.08
C GLY A 72 10.63 20.99 -15.43
N SER A 73 10.55 21.83 -14.39
CA SER A 73 10.49 23.29 -14.49
C SER A 73 11.83 23.90 -14.92
N SER A 74 11.80 24.95 -15.75
CA SER A 74 12.99 25.64 -16.29
C SER A 74 13.52 26.74 -15.35
N ASP A 75 13.69 26.42 -14.07
CA ASP A 75 14.15 27.37 -13.05
C ASP A 75 15.60 27.86 -13.30
N ALA A 76 15.90 29.09 -12.88
CA ALA A 76 17.21 29.72 -13.05
C ALA A 76 18.32 28.95 -12.31
N ALA A 77 18.01 28.33 -11.17
CA ALA A 77 18.96 27.49 -10.43
C ALA A 77 19.42 26.29 -11.26
N VAL A 78 18.49 25.66 -12.00
CA VAL A 78 18.77 24.52 -12.89
C VAL A 78 19.76 24.91 -13.98
N GLN A 79 19.67 26.14 -14.51
CA GLN A 79 20.57 26.62 -15.56
C GLN A 79 22.03 26.66 -15.10
N VAL A 80 22.30 27.12 -13.87
CA VAL A 80 23.67 27.17 -13.32
C VAL A 80 24.28 25.76 -13.31
N HIS A 81 23.53 24.76 -12.84
CA HIS A 81 24.01 23.39 -12.78
C HIS A 81 24.21 22.75 -14.16
N VAL A 82 23.32 23.03 -15.12
CA VAL A 82 23.48 22.61 -16.52
C VAL A 82 24.75 23.23 -17.14
N THR A 83 25.05 24.49 -16.84
CA THR A 83 26.28 25.13 -17.35
C THR A 83 27.56 24.53 -16.76
N THR A 84 27.58 24.19 -15.46
CA THR A 84 28.72 23.51 -14.84
C THR A 84 28.93 22.12 -15.45
N PHE A 85 27.85 21.35 -15.61
CA PHE A 85 27.89 20.03 -16.24
C PHE A 85 28.38 20.11 -17.71
N LEU A 86 27.95 21.13 -18.46
CA LEU A 86 28.44 21.40 -19.82
C LEU A 86 29.95 21.68 -19.86
N GLN A 87 30.50 22.43 -18.90
CA GLN A 87 31.93 22.71 -18.84
C GLN A 87 32.74 21.42 -18.64
N ASP A 88 32.25 20.49 -17.81
CA ASP A 88 32.89 19.19 -17.61
C ASP A 88 32.83 18.34 -18.90
N LEU A 89 31.70 18.32 -19.60
CA LEU A 89 31.57 17.65 -20.90
C LEU A 89 32.54 18.20 -21.95
N GLN A 90 32.67 19.53 -22.04
CA GLN A 90 33.63 20.17 -22.94
C GLN A 90 35.07 19.81 -22.59
N ALA A 91 35.40 19.65 -21.31
CA ALA A 91 36.73 19.20 -20.90
C ALA A 91 37.00 17.75 -21.34
N ILE A 92 35.99 16.88 -21.30
CA ILE A 92 36.05 15.51 -21.82
C ILE A 92 36.22 15.51 -23.34
N GLU A 93 35.45 16.32 -24.06
CA GLU A 93 35.55 16.46 -25.51
C GLU A 93 36.96 16.91 -25.94
N ASN A 94 37.50 17.92 -25.27
CA ASN A 94 38.87 18.39 -25.48
C ASN A 94 39.92 17.30 -25.19
N LEU A 95 39.68 16.41 -24.23
CA LEU A 95 40.54 15.23 -24.00
C LEU A 95 40.47 14.26 -25.19
N MET A 96 39.28 13.98 -25.72
CA MET A 96 39.10 13.10 -26.88
C MET A 96 39.74 13.68 -28.16
N ASP A 97 39.60 14.98 -28.38
CA ASP A 97 40.24 15.66 -29.52
C ASP A 97 41.77 15.59 -29.45
N ARG A 98 42.34 15.78 -28.25
CA ARG A 98 43.78 15.60 -28.03
C ARG A 98 44.26 14.17 -28.32
N ARG A 99 43.38 13.17 -28.18
CA ARG A 99 43.67 11.75 -28.46
C ARG A 99 43.59 11.42 -29.95
N LEU A 100 42.63 12.00 -30.68
CA LEU A 100 42.43 11.73 -32.10
C LEU A 100 43.47 12.40 -33.01
N ARG A 101 44.11 13.48 -32.57
CA ARG A 101 45.14 14.17 -33.39
C ARG A 101 46.28 13.22 -33.77
N PRO A 102 46.54 12.98 -35.07
CA PRO A 102 47.57 12.05 -35.52
C PRO A 102 48.96 12.55 -35.15
N ARG A 103 49.58 11.95 -34.13
CA ARG A 103 50.98 12.21 -33.76
C ARG A 103 51.91 11.25 -34.49
N THR A 104 52.28 11.62 -35.72
CA THR A 104 53.20 10.89 -36.60
C THR A 104 54.61 10.72 -36.03
N ARG A 105 54.97 11.40 -34.91
CA ARG A 105 56.32 11.37 -34.30
C ARG A 105 56.42 10.91 -32.83
N GLU A 106 55.33 10.54 -32.15
CA GLU A 106 55.35 10.28 -30.68
C GLU A 106 54.87 8.88 -30.22
N ARG A 107 54.88 7.85 -31.08
CA ARG A 107 54.46 6.49 -30.66
C ARG A 107 55.26 5.93 -29.46
N ILE A 108 56.53 6.31 -29.31
CA ILE A 108 57.40 5.84 -28.21
C ILE A 108 57.20 6.66 -26.91
N ARG A 109 56.84 7.95 -26.98
CA ARG A 109 56.48 8.77 -25.80
C ARG A 109 55.10 8.44 -25.22
N PHE A 110 54.32 7.64 -25.95
CA PHE A 110 52.94 7.32 -25.57
C PHE A 110 52.86 6.43 -24.33
N VAL A 111 53.85 5.57 -24.09
CA VAL A 111 53.88 4.66 -22.93
C VAL A 111 53.99 5.44 -21.61
N PHE A 112 54.86 6.46 -21.54
CA PHE A 112 54.98 7.31 -20.35
C PHE A 112 53.79 8.25 -20.13
N LYS A 113 53.03 8.58 -21.19
CA LYS A 113 51.83 9.43 -21.09
C LYS A 113 50.57 8.65 -20.69
N ARG A 114 50.59 7.30 -20.65
CA ARG A 114 49.42 6.49 -20.26
C ARG A 114 48.94 6.77 -18.83
N ARG A 115 49.86 6.86 -17.87
CA ARG A 115 49.52 7.16 -16.47
C ARG A 115 48.87 8.53 -16.33
N LYS A 116 49.48 9.56 -16.93
CA LYS A 116 48.93 10.93 -16.94
C LYS A 116 47.50 10.97 -17.50
N ILE A 117 47.21 10.23 -18.57
CA ILE A 117 45.88 10.25 -19.16
C ILE A 117 44.90 9.42 -18.33
N ALA A 118 45.32 8.32 -17.71
CA ALA A 118 44.48 7.61 -16.74
C ALA A 118 44.11 8.52 -15.56
N ASP A 119 45.06 9.32 -15.07
CA ASP A 119 44.82 10.32 -14.03
C ASP A 119 43.88 11.44 -14.52
N GLU A 120 44.07 11.97 -15.73
CA GLU A 120 43.14 12.95 -16.35
C GLU A 120 41.73 12.37 -16.53
N VAL A 121 41.61 11.12 -17.01
CA VAL A 121 40.31 10.43 -17.14
C VAL A 121 39.64 10.29 -15.78
N LYS A 122 40.37 9.83 -14.76
CA LYS A 122 39.83 9.68 -13.40
C LYS A 122 39.32 11.01 -12.84
N VAL A 123 40.09 12.09 -12.99
CA VAL A 123 39.69 13.43 -12.53
C VAL A 123 38.46 13.94 -13.28
N LEU A 124 38.36 13.69 -14.58
CA LEU A 124 37.19 14.10 -15.37
C LEU A 124 35.96 13.25 -15.04
N THR A 125 36.12 11.94 -14.81
CA THR A 125 35.03 11.08 -14.34
C THR A 125 34.46 11.60 -13.02
N THR A 126 35.32 11.87 -12.03
CA THR A 126 34.85 12.35 -10.72
C THR A 126 34.16 13.70 -10.83
N LYS A 127 34.71 14.65 -11.60
CA LYS A 127 34.07 15.96 -11.80
C LYS A 127 32.69 15.86 -12.44
N LEU A 128 32.58 15.03 -13.48
CA LEU A 128 31.32 14.81 -14.18
C LEU A 128 30.25 14.17 -13.28
N GLU A 129 30.64 13.19 -12.46
CA GLU A 129 29.72 12.56 -11.50
C GLU A 129 29.33 13.50 -10.36
N ASP A 130 30.26 14.32 -9.87
CA ASP A 130 29.99 15.32 -8.84
C ASP A 130 29.04 16.40 -9.36
N SER A 131 29.28 16.94 -10.57
CA SER A 131 28.38 17.94 -11.16
C SER A 131 26.99 17.37 -11.47
N PHE A 132 26.90 16.13 -11.94
CA PHE A 132 25.62 15.44 -12.10
C PHE A 132 24.92 15.20 -10.76
N ARG A 133 25.62 14.78 -9.71
CA ARG A 133 25.04 14.57 -8.38
C ARG A 133 24.48 15.86 -7.80
N VAL A 134 25.23 16.96 -7.90
CA VAL A 134 24.76 18.29 -7.47
C VAL A 134 23.50 18.68 -8.24
N PHE A 135 23.46 18.46 -9.55
CA PHE A 135 22.27 18.68 -10.37
C PHE A 135 21.07 17.86 -9.88
N MET A 136 21.24 16.55 -9.65
CA MET A 136 20.15 15.66 -9.18
C MET A 136 19.59 16.10 -7.82
N ILE A 137 20.46 16.47 -6.87
CA ILE A 137 20.06 16.94 -5.54
C ILE A 137 19.23 18.22 -5.67
N GLN A 138 19.68 19.17 -6.48
CA GLN A 138 19.01 20.46 -6.64
C GLN A 138 17.67 20.31 -7.36
N ALA A 139 17.60 19.47 -8.38
CA ALA A 139 16.34 19.17 -9.06
C ALA A 139 15.35 18.44 -8.14
N ALA A 140 15.81 17.54 -7.27
CA ALA A 140 14.95 16.91 -6.26
C ALA A 140 14.45 17.93 -5.21
N LEU A 141 15.30 18.86 -4.77
CA LEU A 141 14.89 19.94 -3.86
C LEU A 141 13.86 20.88 -4.50
N ALA A 142 14.04 21.25 -5.78
CA ALA A 142 13.09 22.07 -6.51
C ALA A 142 11.72 21.38 -6.64
N LEU A 143 11.69 20.09 -7.00
CA LEU A 143 10.45 19.30 -7.05
C LEU A 143 9.76 19.23 -5.68
N ASN A 144 10.53 19.09 -4.60
CA ASN A 144 9.98 19.08 -3.25
C ASN A 144 9.40 20.45 -2.87
N GLN A 145 10.04 21.55 -3.27
CA GLN A 145 9.51 22.90 -3.07
C GLN A 145 8.22 23.12 -3.86
N ASP A 146 8.14 22.66 -5.11
CA ASP A 146 6.93 22.72 -5.93
C ASP A 146 5.79 21.90 -5.29
N MET A 147 6.09 20.70 -4.78
CA MET A 147 5.12 19.88 -4.05
C MET A 147 4.65 20.54 -2.76
N ASN A 148 5.54 21.20 -2.01
CA ASN A 148 5.18 21.96 -0.82
C ASN A 148 4.32 23.18 -1.17
N MET A 149 4.62 23.89 -2.26
CA MET A 149 3.78 24.99 -2.76
C MET A 149 2.41 24.49 -3.18
N LEU A 150 2.33 23.38 -3.92
CA LEU A 150 1.07 22.76 -4.31
C LEU A 150 0.26 22.32 -3.09
N THR A 151 0.90 21.68 -2.11
CA THR A 151 0.28 21.27 -0.86
C THR A 151 -0.23 22.48 -0.07
N SER A 152 0.57 23.55 0.02
CA SER A 152 0.16 24.79 0.68
C SER A 152 -1.01 25.48 -0.03
N GLY A 153 -1.03 25.43 -1.38
CA GLY A 153 -2.13 25.92 -2.20
C GLY A 153 -3.40 25.09 -1.97
N HIS A 154 -3.27 23.77 -1.89
CA HIS A 154 -4.37 22.86 -1.57
C HIS A 154 -4.93 23.13 -0.17
N ILE A 155 -4.07 23.35 0.83
CA ILE A 155 -4.48 23.73 2.19
C ILE A 155 -5.23 25.06 2.17
N ARG A 156 -4.72 26.09 1.48
CA ARG A 156 -5.43 27.38 1.34
C ARG A 156 -6.76 27.23 0.62
N MET A 157 -6.85 26.37 -0.39
CA MET A 157 -8.10 26.10 -1.09
C MET A 157 -9.10 25.40 -0.18
N LEU A 158 -8.67 24.42 0.63
CA LEU A 158 -9.52 23.79 1.64
C LEU A 158 -9.98 24.79 2.70
N GLN A 159 -9.10 25.67 3.16
CA GLN A 159 -9.46 26.79 4.04
C GLN A 159 -10.48 27.72 3.39
N HIS A 160 -10.32 28.06 2.11
CA HIS A 160 -11.31 28.85 1.38
C HIS A 160 -12.64 28.11 1.19
N ILE A 161 -12.64 26.79 1.02
CA ILE A 161 -13.86 25.98 0.97
C ILE A 161 -14.54 25.98 2.34
N ASP A 162 -13.78 25.85 3.42
CA ASP A 162 -14.30 25.90 4.80
C ASP A 162 -14.82 27.30 5.16
N ASP A 163 -14.08 28.35 4.84
CA ASP A 163 -14.50 29.74 4.98
C ASP A 163 -15.71 30.05 4.09
N SER A 164 -15.78 29.49 2.88
CA SER A 164 -16.97 29.61 2.01
C SER A 164 -18.15 28.81 2.55
N ALA A 165 -17.91 27.67 3.21
CA ALA A 165 -18.95 26.92 3.91
C ALA A 165 -19.45 27.69 5.14
N ARG A 166 -18.55 28.41 5.83
CA ARG A 166 -18.87 29.25 6.99
C ARG A 166 -19.54 30.56 6.61
N ILE A 167 -19.12 31.20 5.53
CA ILE A 167 -19.87 32.31 4.89
C ILE A 167 -21.20 31.78 4.36
N GLY A 168 -21.22 30.56 3.82
CA GLY A 168 -22.43 29.82 3.51
C GLY A 168 -23.31 29.64 4.74
N GLU A 169 -22.75 29.42 5.92
CA GLU A 169 -23.46 29.27 7.19
C GLU A 169 -24.03 30.61 7.71
N VAL A 170 -23.28 31.71 7.55
CA VAL A 170 -23.76 33.08 7.87
C VAL A 170 -24.81 33.55 6.86
N VAL A 171 -24.62 33.27 5.57
CA VAL A 171 -25.63 33.47 4.54
C VAL A 171 -26.81 32.53 4.76
N LEU A 172 -26.62 31.33 5.31
CA LEU A 172 -27.68 30.42 5.73
C LEU A 172 -28.34 30.85 7.05
N GLU A 173 -27.72 31.69 7.87
CA GLU A 173 -28.36 32.39 8.99
C GLU A 173 -29.26 33.51 8.49
N ASP A 174 -28.78 34.35 7.57
CA ASP A 174 -29.61 35.36 6.89
C ASP A 174 -30.71 34.70 6.05
N PHE A 175 -30.41 33.56 5.40
CA PHE A 175 -31.39 32.72 4.74
C PHE A 175 -32.21 31.90 5.73
N ARG A 176 -31.84 31.73 7.02
CA ARG A 176 -32.68 31.06 8.03
C ARG A 176 -33.80 31.97 8.48
N ASP A 177 -33.60 33.28 8.46
CA ASP A 177 -34.68 34.25 8.68
C ASP A 177 -35.63 34.30 7.47
N ILE A 178 -35.08 34.26 6.25
CA ILE A 178 -35.89 34.14 5.03
C ILE A 178 -36.56 32.75 4.94
N ARG A 179 -35.86 31.68 5.32
CA ARG A 179 -36.33 30.28 5.32
C ARG A 179 -37.24 29.98 6.49
N THR A 180 -37.19 30.65 7.63
CA THR A 180 -38.26 30.54 8.62
C THR A 180 -39.51 31.21 8.08
N GLY A 181 -39.40 32.37 7.41
CA GLY A 181 -40.51 32.95 6.64
C GLY A 181 -41.04 32.04 5.52
N LEU A 182 -40.15 31.37 4.78
CA LEU A 182 -40.48 30.45 3.68
C LEU A 182 -40.88 29.05 4.15
N SER A 183 -40.42 28.59 5.31
CA SER A 183 -40.80 27.34 5.97
C SER A 183 -42.11 27.51 6.71
N ASP A 184 -42.45 28.70 7.21
CA ASP A 184 -43.79 29.01 7.71
C ASP A 184 -44.78 29.11 6.53
N LEU A 185 -44.33 29.57 5.36
CA LEU A 185 -45.08 29.53 4.11
C LEU A 185 -45.15 28.12 3.50
N ALA A 186 -44.07 27.33 3.56
CA ALA A 186 -43.99 25.95 3.06
C ALA A 186 -44.58 24.94 4.05
N HIS A 187 -44.74 25.25 5.34
CA HIS A 187 -45.59 24.46 6.22
C HIS A 187 -47.06 24.69 5.87
N ARG A 188 -47.43 25.93 5.51
CA ARG A 188 -48.77 26.27 5.03
C ARG A 188 -49.07 25.75 3.61
N VAL A 189 -48.05 25.45 2.80
CA VAL A 189 -48.21 24.98 1.41
C VAL A 189 -47.78 23.51 1.21
N GLY A 190 -46.99 22.95 2.13
CA GLY A 190 -46.18 21.74 1.94
C GLY A 190 -46.55 20.54 2.81
N GLU A 191 -47.83 20.36 3.12
CA GLU A 191 -48.35 19.02 3.46
C GLU A 191 -48.25 18.01 2.28
N ARG A 192 -47.46 18.29 1.22
CA ARG A 192 -47.47 17.50 -0.04
C ARG A 192 -46.13 17.27 -0.78
N ALA A 193 -44.95 17.62 -0.25
CA ALA A 193 -43.68 17.30 -0.94
C ALA A 193 -42.98 16.08 -0.33
N THR A 194 -43.06 14.92 -1.00
CA THR A 194 -42.59 13.59 -0.52
C THR A 194 -41.15 13.22 -0.90
N PHE A 195 -40.36 14.15 -1.44
CA PHE A 195 -39.04 13.88 -2.02
C PHE A 195 -37.96 14.86 -1.58
N ASN A 196 -36.76 14.35 -1.27
CA ASN A 196 -35.53 15.12 -1.07
C ASN A 196 -34.49 14.68 -2.11
N GLY A 197 -34.53 15.32 -3.28
CA GLY A 197 -33.77 14.90 -4.46
C GLY A 197 -34.33 13.60 -5.05
N ASN A 198 -33.45 12.68 -5.47
CA ASN A 198 -33.82 11.37 -6.04
C ASN A 198 -34.33 10.36 -4.99
N PHE A 199 -34.23 10.67 -3.70
CA PHE A 199 -34.57 9.76 -2.62
C PHE A 199 -35.89 10.16 -1.95
N ARG A 200 -36.73 9.16 -1.68
CA ARG A 200 -38.03 9.38 -1.04
C ARG A 200 -37.87 9.60 0.46
N LEU A 201 -38.67 10.51 1.02
CA LEU A 201 -38.76 10.66 2.47
C LEU A 201 -39.84 9.71 3.00
N PHE A 202 -39.45 8.82 3.91
CA PHE A 202 -40.36 7.85 4.52
C PHE A 202 -40.72 8.32 5.93
N ALA A 203 -41.98 8.66 6.16
CA ALA A 203 -42.54 8.79 7.50
C ALA A 203 -42.84 7.40 8.10
N ARG A 204 -42.99 7.30 9.42
CA ARG A 204 -43.07 5.98 10.09
C ARG A 204 -44.32 5.23 9.64
N GLU A 205 -45.42 5.96 9.47
CA GLU A 205 -46.70 5.50 8.94
C GLU A 205 -46.64 5.02 7.47
N ASN A 206 -45.57 5.37 6.74
CA ASN A 206 -45.33 4.88 5.39
C ASN A 206 -44.76 3.47 5.36
N LEU A 207 -44.40 2.90 6.51
CA LEU A 207 -43.75 1.59 6.61
C LEU A 207 -44.50 0.72 7.62
N ILE A 208 -44.88 -0.48 7.18
CA ILE A 208 -45.37 -1.53 8.07
C ILE A 208 -44.20 -2.46 8.36
N LEU A 209 -43.56 -2.29 9.52
CA LEU A 209 -42.49 -3.19 9.96
C LEU A 209 -43.08 -4.58 10.22
N LEU A 210 -42.54 -5.59 9.55
CA LEU A 210 -42.98 -6.98 9.65
C LEU A 210 -42.21 -7.71 10.74
N GLU A 211 -40.97 -8.09 10.46
CA GLU A 211 -40.13 -8.92 11.33
C GLU A 211 -38.69 -8.36 11.43
N PRO A 212 -38.04 -8.47 12.59
CA PRO A 212 -36.64 -8.10 12.74
C PRO A 212 -35.75 -9.13 12.03
N ILE A 213 -34.77 -8.64 11.27
CA ILE A 213 -33.73 -9.47 10.65
C ILE A 213 -32.68 -9.75 11.72
N VAL A 214 -32.68 -10.99 12.24
CA VAL A 214 -31.73 -11.41 13.28
C VAL A 214 -30.39 -11.74 12.64
N ASP A 215 -29.34 -11.02 13.01
CA ASP A 215 -27.96 -11.36 12.65
C ASP A 215 -27.57 -12.70 13.31
N SER A 216 -27.65 -13.79 12.54
CA SER A 216 -27.37 -15.16 12.99
C SER A 216 -25.90 -15.45 13.31
N TYR A 217 -25.03 -14.42 13.37
CA TYR A 217 -23.57 -14.56 13.43
C TYR A 217 -22.97 -14.95 14.79
N ASN A 218 -23.75 -15.51 15.72
CA ASN A 218 -23.18 -16.03 16.97
C ASN A 218 -23.89 -17.32 17.45
N PRO A 219 -23.75 -18.44 16.71
CA PRO A 219 -24.30 -19.73 17.14
C PRO A 219 -23.67 -20.25 18.44
N GLN A 220 -22.55 -19.70 18.90
CA GLN A 220 -21.84 -20.17 20.10
C GLN A 220 -22.33 -19.60 21.44
N ARG A 221 -23.32 -18.67 21.47
CA ARG A 221 -23.78 -18.07 22.73
C ARG A 221 -25.12 -18.60 23.29
N THR A 222 -25.77 -19.55 22.64
CA THR A 222 -27.10 -20.05 23.06
C THR A 222 -27.12 -21.47 23.62
N THR A 223 -25.97 -22.08 23.92
CA THR A 223 -25.93 -23.37 24.63
C THR A 223 -25.84 -23.20 26.15
N SER A 224 -26.81 -22.53 26.79
CA SER A 224 -27.10 -22.75 28.22
C SER A 224 -28.39 -22.05 28.64
N THR A 225 -29.53 -22.67 28.38
CA THR A 225 -30.70 -22.73 29.29
C THR A 225 -31.71 -23.66 28.65
N LYS A 226 -31.64 -24.93 29.03
CA LYS A 226 -32.60 -25.96 28.70
C LYS A 226 -33.70 -25.95 29.76
N TYR A 227 -34.94 -26.11 29.30
CA TYR A 227 -36.16 -26.46 30.05
C TYR A 227 -36.85 -25.35 30.86
N GLY A 228 -37.96 -24.84 30.30
CA GLY A 228 -38.97 -24.10 31.04
C GLY A 228 -39.92 -23.31 30.14
N ASP A 229 -41.01 -23.95 29.74
CA ASP A 229 -42.30 -23.36 29.33
C ASP A 229 -42.43 -22.68 27.95
N GLU A 230 -43.07 -23.41 27.03
CA GLU A 230 -43.13 -23.13 25.58
C GLU A 230 -44.35 -22.29 25.13
N ARG A 231 -45.04 -21.57 26.04
CA ARG A 231 -46.29 -20.87 25.67
C ARG A 231 -46.41 -19.39 26.03
N THR A 232 -45.31 -18.73 26.40
CA THR A 232 -45.33 -17.27 26.65
C THR A 232 -44.20 -16.54 25.93
N VAL A 233 -44.02 -16.80 24.63
CA VAL A 233 -43.12 -16.01 23.77
C VAL A 233 -43.96 -15.01 22.97
N ILE A 234 -44.53 -14.03 23.68
CA ILE A 234 -45.08 -12.82 23.08
C ILE A 234 -44.30 -11.64 23.67
N GLN A 235 -43.54 -10.95 22.80
CA GLN A 235 -43.09 -9.56 22.98
C GLN A 235 -42.19 -9.19 24.17
N THR A 236 -41.22 -10.03 24.57
CA THR A 236 -40.01 -9.45 25.19
C THR A 236 -39.13 -8.87 24.09
N VAL A 237 -39.44 -7.64 23.68
CA VAL A 237 -38.54 -6.79 22.89
C VAL A 237 -37.23 -6.74 23.64
N ALA A 238 -36.20 -7.41 23.12
CA ALA A 238 -34.87 -7.37 23.69
C ALA A 238 -34.50 -5.90 23.91
N GLN A 239 -34.21 -5.53 25.17
CA GLN A 239 -33.84 -4.16 25.52
C GLN A 239 -32.75 -3.69 24.55
N PRO A 240 -32.92 -2.53 23.89
CA PRO A 240 -32.00 -2.08 22.87
C PRO A 240 -30.62 -1.89 23.49
N ARG A 241 -29.64 -2.66 23.00
CA ARG A 241 -28.24 -2.37 23.28
C ARG A 241 -27.91 -1.04 22.60
N THR A 242 -27.54 -0.05 23.41
CA THR A 242 -27.18 1.29 22.95
C THR A 242 -26.16 1.21 21.80
N GLY A 243 -26.44 1.89 20.68
CA GLY A 243 -25.53 2.00 19.54
C GLY A 243 -25.58 0.89 18.48
N ARG A 244 -26.55 -0.04 18.53
CA ARG A 244 -26.71 -1.06 17.47
C ARG A 244 -27.80 -0.65 16.46
N VAL A 245 -27.48 -0.66 15.17
CA VAL A 245 -28.46 -0.50 14.08
C VAL A 245 -29.31 -1.77 13.99
N PHE A 246 -30.62 -1.61 14.05
CA PHE A 246 -31.59 -2.69 13.88
C PHE A 246 -32.02 -2.80 12.42
N ARG A 247 -32.29 -4.02 11.97
CA ARG A 247 -32.80 -4.28 10.62
C ARG A 247 -34.16 -4.92 10.69
N TYR A 248 -35.11 -4.41 9.92
CA TYR A 248 -36.47 -4.94 9.82
C TYR A 248 -36.82 -5.18 8.36
N ARG A 249 -37.52 -6.28 8.08
CA ARG A 249 -38.32 -6.37 6.85
C ARG A 249 -39.55 -5.51 7.03
N ALA A 250 -39.91 -4.71 6.04
CA ALA A 250 -41.10 -3.88 6.07
C ALA A 250 -41.81 -3.87 4.71
N VAL A 251 -43.07 -3.44 4.70
CA VAL A 251 -43.82 -3.17 3.47
C VAL A 251 -44.11 -1.68 3.39
N VAL A 252 -43.85 -1.08 2.24
CA VAL A 252 -44.14 0.33 2.00
C VAL A 252 -45.64 0.52 1.82
N LYS A 253 -46.26 1.31 2.71
CA LYS A 253 -47.70 1.67 2.67
C LYS A 253 -47.97 2.96 1.89
N ALA A 254 -46.95 3.78 1.67
CA ALA A 254 -47.12 5.07 1.04
C ALA A 254 -47.60 4.95 -0.41
N THR A 255 -48.61 5.74 -0.78
CA THR A 255 -49.14 5.81 -2.15
C THR A 255 -48.03 6.15 -3.15
N GLY A 256 -47.95 5.42 -4.26
CA GLY A 256 -46.94 5.63 -5.30
C GLY A 256 -46.35 4.30 -5.82
N GLU A 257 -45.29 4.40 -6.61
CA GLU A 257 -44.68 3.25 -7.32
C GLU A 257 -44.14 2.15 -6.40
N LEU A 258 -43.75 2.51 -5.18
CA LEU A 258 -43.23 1.57 -4.16
C LEU A 258 -44.33 0.99 -3.26
N SER A 259 -45.60 1.35 -3.45
CA SER A 259 -46.69 0.87 -2.59
C SER A 259 -46.83 -0.65 -2.67
N GLY A 260 -46.78 -1.32 -1.52
CA GLY A 260 -46.84 -2.77 -1.42
C GLY A 260 -45.49 -3.48 -1.60
N THR A 261 -44.42 -2.75 -1.94
CA THR A 261 -43.08 -3.33 -2.10
C THR A 261 -42.48 -3.68 -0.74
N GLN A 262 -41.87 -4.86 -0.65
CA GLN A 262 -41.08 -5.27 0.51
C GLN A 262 -39.73 -4.56 0.48
N VAL A 263 -39.28 -4.07 1.63
CA VAL A 263 -38.06 -3.29 1.80
C VAL A 263 -37.34 -3.71 3.08
N VAL A 264 -36.05 -3.40 3.17
CA VAL A 264 -35.28 -3.55 4.42
C VAL A 264 -35.07 -2.19 5.05
N VAL A 265 -35.49 -2.04 6.30
CA VAL A 265 -35.42 -0.80 7.09
C VAL A 265 -34.30 -0.93 8.11
N HIS A 266 -33.28 -0.08 7.99
CA HIS A 266 -32.18 0.05 8.94
C HIS A 266 -32.55 1.14 9.93
N ALA A 267 -32.96 0.76 11.14
CA ALA A 267 -33.38 1.67 12.20
C ALA A 267 -32.22 1.98 13.15
N TYR A 268 -31.96 3.26 13.37
CA TYR A 268 -30.91 3.81 14.23
C TYR A 268 -31.58 4.29 15.54
N PRO A 269 -31.37 3.57 16.65
CA PRO A 269 -31.99 3.93 17.93
C PRO A 269 -31.25 5.10 18.61
N ASN A 270 -31.99 5.99 19.28
CA ASN A 270 -31.54 7.00 20.25
C ASN A 270 -30.23 7.76 19.92
N HIS A 271 -30.38 8.98 19.38
CA HIS A 271 -29.35 10.03 19.32
C HIS A 271 -28.07 9.72 18.53
N ASP A 272 -28.02 8.63 17.77
CA ASP A 272 -26.91 8.37 16.84
C ASP A 272 -27.11 9.13 15.50
N ASP A 273 -27.51 10.40 15.60
CA ASP A 273 -27.84 11.26 14.45
C ASP A 273 -26.63 11.43 13.53
N GLN A 274 -25.42 11.49 14.11
CA GLN A 274 -24.18 11.58 13.36
C GLN A 274 -23.97 10.35 12.49
N ARG A 275 -24.12 9.13 13.04
CA ARG A 275 -23.94 7.90 12.28
C ARG A 275 -25.04 7.68 11.26
N PHE A 276 -26.28 8.07 11.57
CA PHE A 276 -27.37 8.08 10.59
C PHE A 276 -27.05 9.03 9.42
N VAL A 277 -26.62 10.26 9.70
CA VAL A 277 -26.25 11.25 8.67
C VAL A 277 -25.07 10.76 7.83
N GLU A 278 -24.06 10.16 8.45
CA GLU A 278 -22.92 9.57 7.74
C GLU A 278 -23.34 8.40 6.85
N ALA A 279 -24.20 7.51 7.36
CA ALA A 279 -24.73 6.39 6.57
C ALA A 279 -25.58 6.85 5.39
N VAL A 280 -26.40 7.89 5.55
CA VAL A 280 -27.15 8.50 4.45
C VAL A 280 -26.21 9.16 3.43
N LYS A 281 -25.19 9.91 3.87
CA LYS A 281 -24.19 10.51 2.95
C LYS A 281 -23.47 9.44 2.14
N PHE A 282 -23.05 8.36 2.78
CA PHE A 282 -22.38 7.23 2.13
C PHE A 282 -23.31 6.54 1.12
N ALA A 283 -24.55 6.23 1.52
CA ALA A 283 -25.51 5.58 0.63
C ALA A 283 -25.88 6.44 -0.60
N LYS A 284 -25.90 7.78 -0.48
CA LYS A 284 -26.13 8.69 -1.61
C LYS A 284 -25.01 8.68 -2.66
N GLN A 285 -23.78 8.36 -2.26
CA GLN A 285 -22.62 8.31 -3.17
C GLN A 285 -22.56 7.00 -3.97
N ILE A 286 -23.35 6.01 -3.57
CA ILE A 286 -23.35 4.68 -4.16
C ILE A 286 -24.51 4.59 -5.14
N TYR A 287 -24.20 4.63 -6.43
CA TYR A 287 -25.17 4.31 -7.50
C TYR A 287 -24.57 3.29 -8.45
N HIS A 288 -24.84 2.01 -8.21
CA HIS A 288 -24.37 0.91 -9.04
C HIS A 288 -25.43 -0.20 -9.12
N PRO A 289 -25.72 -0.77 -10.30
CA PRO A 289 -26.79 -1.76 -10.50
C PRO A 289 -26.61 -3.07 -9.72
N HIS A 290 -25.41 -3.34 -9.20
CA HIS A 290 -25.08 -4.54 -8.42
C HIS A 290 -24.88 -4.24 -6.92
N MET A 291 -25.15 -3.02 -6.47
CA MET A 291 -25.12 -2.66 -5.06
C MET A 291 -26.54 -2.41 -4.55
N LEU A 292 -26.78 -2.70 -3.27
CA LEU A 292 -28.08 -2.45 -2.65
C LEU A 292 -28.42 -0.96 -2.74
N VAL A 293 -29.53 -0.66 -3.42
CA VAL A 293 -29.95 0.72 -3.65
C VAL A 293 -30.70 1.22 -2.43
N MET A 294 -30.33 2.42 -1.97
CA MET A 294 -31.12 3.17 -1.00
C MET A 294 -32.36 3.73 -1.70
N LEU A 295 -33.54 3.34 -1.25
CA LEU A 295 -34.82 3.85 -1.76
C LEU A 295 -35.20 5.18 -1.11
N GLY A 296 -34.79 5.38 0.14
CA GLY A 296 -35.08 6.59 0.89
C GLY A 296 -34.67 6.53 2.35
N TYR A 297 -35.07 7.54 3.12
CA TYR A 297 -34.75 7.65 4.55
C TYR A 297 -35.79 8.50 5.29
N SER A 298 -35.80 8.42 6.62
CA SER A 298 -36.66 9.24 7.48
C SER A 298 -36.08 10.64 7.72
N TYR A 299 -36.91 11.58 8.14
CA TYR A 299 -36.37 12.77 8.81
C TYR A 299 -35.74 12.38 10.16
N PRO A 300 -34.76 13.16 10.65
CA PRO A 300 -34.40 13.14 12.07
C PRO A 300 -35.67 13.45 12.87
N GLY A 301 -36.14 12.48 13.64
CA GLY A 301 -37.37 12.61 14.43
C GLY A 301 -37.16 13.43 15.69
N GLU A 302 -38.23 13.60 16.47
CA GLU A 302 -38.13 14.21 17.80
C GLU A 302 -37.30 13.31 18.75
N PRO A 303 -36.72 13.87 19.85
CA PRO A 303 -36.00 13.08 20.84
C PRO A 303 -36.79 11.85 21.30
N GLY A 304 -36.28 10.65 21.00
CA GLY A 304 -36.92 9.37 21.32
C GLY A 304 -37.54 8.64 20.13
N GLU A 305 -37.59 9.28 18.95
CA GLU A 305 -37.98 8.62 17.70
C GLU A 305 -36.75 8.04 16.98
N ALA A 306 -36.88 6.82 16.45
CA ALA A 306 -35.82 6.19 15.68
C ALA A 306 -35.76 6.75 14.26
N THR A 307 -34.56 7.03 13.77
CA THR A 307 -34.33 7.36 12.35
C THR A 307 -34.09 6.10 11.55
N TYR A 308 -34.43 6.09 10.25
CA TYR A 308 -34.25 4.89 9.44
C TYR A 308 -33.87 5.16 7.99
N ILE A 309 -33.08 4.24 7.45
CA ILE A 309 -32.74 4.15 6.02
C ILE A 309 -33.53 2.99 5.41
N VAL A 310 -34.19 3.24 4.28
CA VAL A 310 -34.99 2.25 3.54
C VAL A 310 -34.21 1.79 2.32
N MET A 311 -33.92 0.49 2.27
CA MET A 311 -33.18 -0.18 1.20
C MET A 311 -34.12 -1.12 0.43
N GLU A 312 -33.76 -1.46 -0.81
CA GLU A 312 -34.39 -2.58 -1.53
C GLU A 312 -34.36 -3.87 -0.71
N ASP A 313 -35.35 -4.75 -0.91
CA ASP A 313 -35.34 -6.04 -0.22
C ASP A 313 -34.17 -6.91 -0.69
N TYR A 314 -33.53 -7.57 0.27
CA TYR A 314 -32.42 -8.46 -0.02
C TYR A 314 -32.40 -9.63 0.97
N ILE A 315 -31.83 -10.74 0.50
CA ILE A 315 -31.53 -11.89 1.35
C ILE A 315 -30.00 -11.88 1.53
N PRO A 316 -29.49 -11.69 2.76
CA PRO A 316 -28.06 -11.81 3.03
C PRO A 316 -27.52 -13.13 2.45
N ALA A 317 -26.37 -13.07 1.77
CA ALA A 317 -25.80 -14.25 1.11
C ALA A 317 -25.62 -15.44 2.07
N VAL A 318 -25.30 -15.17 3.34
CA VAL A 318 -25.17 -16.21 4.38
C VAL A 318 -26.51 -16.89 4.67
N GLU A 319 -27.60 -16.13 4.69
CA GLU A 319 -28.94 -16.66 4.91
C GLU A 319 -29.41 -17.47 3.70
N TYR A 320 -29.24 -16.92 2.49
CA TYR A 320 -29.50 -17.63 1.23
C TYR A 320 -28.73 -18.96 1.16
N LEU A 321 -27.43 -18.96 1.50
CA LEU A 321 -26.60 -20.16 1.54
C LEU A 321 -26.96 -21.11 2.68
N SER A 322 -27.62 -20.64 3.75
CA SER A 322 -28.08 -21.48 4.85
C SER A 322 -29.33 -22.28 4.49
N PHE A 323 -30.17 -21.77 3.59
CA PHE A 323 -31.34 -22.47 3.06
C PHE A 323 -31.02 -23.54 2.02
N LEU A 324 -29.80 -23.53 1.47
CA LEU A 324 -29.38 -24.49 0.46
C LEU A 324 -28.69 -25.70 1.10
N HIS A 325 -28.96 -26.89 0.55
CA HIS A 325 -28.35 -28.14 1.01
C HIS A 325 -27.29 -28.65 0.02
N SER A 326 -26.21 -29.22 0.56
CA SER A 326 -25.19 -29.99 -0.16
C SER A 326 -24.71 -29.36 -1.48
N ALA A 327 -25.04 -29.96 -2.62
CA ALA A 327 -24.56 -29.56 -3.94
C ALA A 327 -25.13 -28.21 -4.40
N ASP A 328 -26.37 -27.87 -4.02
CA ASP A 328 -26.99 -26.59 -4.38
C ASP A 328 -26.30 -25.43 -3.66
N LYS A 329 -25.85 -25.67 -2.41
CA LYS A 329 -25.06 -24.70 -1.65
C LYS A 329 -23.71 -24.44 -2.32
N LEU A 330 -23.04 -25.49 -2.81
CA LEU A 330 -21.79 -25.36 -3.56
C LEU A 330 -22.02 -24.65 -4.90
N GLN A 331 -23.07 -25.01 -5.64
CA GLN A 331 -23.39 -24.38 -6.92
C GLN A 331 -23.76 -22.91 -6.74
N ALA A 332 -24.53 -22.55 -5.71
CA ALA A 332 -24.81 -21.17 -5.37
C ALA A 332 -23.56 -20.40 -4.96
N HIS A 333 -22.66 -21.02 -4.18
CA HIS A 333 -21.38 -20.41 -3.83
C HIS A 333 -20.52 -20.14 -5.08
N LEU A 334 -20.47 -21.09 -6.02
CA LEU A 334 -19.77 -20.92 -7.30
C LEU A 334 -20.43 -19.86 -8.20
N LYS A 335 -21.77 -19.79 -8.24
CA LYS A 335 -22.49 -18.75 -9.00
C LYS A 335 -22.29 -17.36 -8.42
N ILE A 336 -22.34 -17.21 -7.09
CA ILE A 336 -22.05 -15.95 -6.40
C ILE A 336 -20.60 -15.53 -6.69
N LYS A 337 -19.64 -16.47 -6.63
CA LYS A 337 -18.25 -16.22 -7.01
C LYS A 337 -18.10 -15.81 -8.47
N ALA A 338 -18.78 -16.49 -9.40
CA ALA A 338 -18.75 -16.16 -10.82
C ALA A 338 -19.37 -14.79 -11.11
N ALA A 339 -20.48 -14.44 -10.45
CA ALA A 339 -21.10 -13.12 -10.56
C ALA A 339 -20.18 -12.02 -10.01
N ILE A 340 -19.60 -12.22 -8.82
CA ILE A 340 -18.60 -11.30 -8.27
C ILE A 340 -17.39 -11.19 -9.20
N ALA A 341 -16.93 -12.30 -9.80
CA ALA A 341 -15.81 -12.28 -10.74
C ALA A 341 -16.15 -11.56 -12.05
N VAL A 342 -17.37 -11.69 -12.57
CA VAL A 342 -17.86 -10.98 -13.76
C VAL A 342 -18.05 -9.49 -13.46
N ASP A 343 -18.57 -9.14 -12.29
CA ASP A 343 -18.72 -7.75 -11.84
C ASP A 343 -17.35 -7.11 -11.61
N LEU A 344 -16.43 -7.82 -10.95
CA LEU A 344 -15.04 -7.39 -10.83
C LEU A 344 -14.36 -7.28 -12.19
N ARG A 345 -14.65 -8.17 -13.16
CA ARG A 345 -14.13 -8.08 -14.52
C ARG A 345 -14.75 -6.91 -15.30
N THR A 346 -16.01 -6.58 -15.05
CA THR A 346 -16.72 -5.43 -15.65
C THR A 346 -16.21 -4.10 -15.07
N ILE A 347 -16.03 -4.05 -13.74
CA ILE A 347 -15.38 -2.95 -13.03
C ILE A 347 -13.91 -2.82 -13.48
N ALA A 348 -13.20 -3.94 -13.67
CA ALA A 348 -11.83 -3.96 -14.19
C ALA A 348 -11.73 -3.48 -15.63
N SER A 349 -12.74 -3.79 -16.47
CA SER A 349 -12.81 -3.28 -17.85
C SER A 349 -13.14 -1.79 -17.91
N ALA A 350 -13.73 -1.23 -16.85
CA ALA A 350 -14.04 0.20 -16.76
C ALA A 350 -12.87 1.01 -16.18
N HIS A 351 -12.15 0.50 -15.16
CA HIS A 351 -11.05 1.21 -14.50
C HIS A 351 -10.00 0.25 -13.91
N VAL A 352 -8.86 0.08 -14.61
CA VAL A 352 -7.70 -0.72 -14.15
C VAL A 352 -7.24 -0.33 -12.74
N ASP A 353 -7.23 0.97 -12.44
CA ASP A 353 -6.83 1.49 -11.13
C ASP A 353 -7.75 1.01 -9.99
N THR A 354 -9.05 0.85 -10.26
CA THR A 354 -10.03 0.40 -9.25
C THR A 354 -9.88 -1.08 -8.94
N MET A 355 -9.58 -1.92 -9.96
CA MET A 355 -9.32 -3.34 -9.76
C MET A 355 -8.04 -3.57 -8.95
N VAL A 356 -6.96 -2.86 -9.29
CA VAL A 356 -5.70 -3.01 -8.57
C VAL A 356 -5.82 -2.47 -7.15
N GLN A 357 -6.49 -1.33 -6.95
CA GLN A 357 -6.80 -0.85 -5.59
C GLN A 357 -7.65 -1.85 -4.80
N HIS A 358 -8.63 -2.51 -5.43
CA HIS A 358 -9.44 -3.52 -4.77
C HIS A 358 -8.62 -4.76 -4.38
N TRP A 359 -7.78 -5.29 -5.28
CA TRP A 359 -6.88 -6.39 -4.97
C TRP A 359 -5.90 -6.03 -3.85
N LEU A 360 -5.32 -4.85 -3.90
CA LEU A 360 -4.37 -4.40 -2.89
C LEU A 360 -5.08 -4.10 -1.56
N SER A 361 -6.32 -3.63 -1.58
CA SER A 361 -7.15 -3.53 -0.37
C SER A 361 -7.46 -4.89 0.26
N LEU A 362 -7.60 -5.95 -0.55
CA LEU A 362 -7.79 -7.32 -0.07
C LEU A 362 -6.49 -7.94 0.47
N ILE A 363 -5.36 -7.65 -0.18
CA ILE A 363 -4.03 -8.11 0.21
C ILE A 363 -3.56 -7.43 1.51
N PHE A 364 -3.81 -6.13 1.63
CA PHE A 364 -3.35 -5.31 2.76
C PHE A 364 -4.43 -5.07 3.83
N GLY A 365 -5.67 -5.53 3.63
CA GLY A 365 -6.78 -5.35 4.57
C GLY A 365 -6.56 -6.06 5.92
N PRO A 366 -7.36 -5.74 6.96
CA PRO A 366 -7.25 -6.39 8.26
C PRO A 366 -7.57 -7.89 8.10
N ILE A 367 -6.54 -8.72 8.27
CA ILE A 367 -6.56 -10.18 8.07
C ILE A 367 -7.67 -10.87 8.88
N GLY A 368 -8.13 -10.26 9.98
CA GLY A 368 -9.18 -10.81 10.84
C GLY A 368 -10.58 -10.88 10.21
N ALA A 369 -10.95 -9.99 9.28
CA ALA A 369 -12.33 -9.90 8.78
C ALA A 369 -12.60 -10.75 7.52
N TYR A 370 -11.56 -11.09 6.76
CA TYR A 370 -11.67 -11.77 5.47
C TYR A 370 -10.92 -13.11 5.40
N ARG A 371 -10.34 -13.59 6.51
CA ARG A 371 -9.53 -14.81 6.56
C ARG A 371 -10.26 -16.03 5.97
N ASP A 372 -11.55 -16.16 6.27
CA ASP A 372 -12.38 -17.28 5.80
C ASP A 372 -12.78 -17.17 4.32
N LEU A 373 -12.77 -15.95 3.75
CA LEU A 373 -13.01 -15.72 2.32
C LEU A 373 -11.72 -15.83 1.49
N LEU A 374 -10.55 -15.62 2.11
CA LEU A 374 -9.23 -15.72 1.50
C LEU A 374 -8.68 -17.15 1.47
N LEU A 375 -9.13 -18.03 2.37
CA LEU A 375 -8.70 -19.44 2.43
C LEU A 375 -9.04 -20.26 1.17
N ASP A 376 -9.94 -19.77 0.31
CA ASP A 376 -10.32 -20.41 -0.95
C ASP A 376 -9.85 -19.61 -2.19
N ARG A 377 -8.99 -18.60 -1.99
CA ARG A 377 -8.23 -17.96 -3.08
C ARG A 377 -6.82 -18.56 -3.16
N SER A 378 -6.29 -18.64 -4.38
CA SER A 378 -5.03 -19.26 -4.80
C SER A 378 -3.75 -18.53 -4.37
N TRP A 379 -3.83 -17.59 -3.43
CA TRP A 379 -2.64 -16.97 -2.85
C TRP A 379 -1.95 -17.99 -1.96
N ARG A 380 -0.89 -18.62 -2.47
CA ARG A 380 -0.05 -19.48 -1.66
C ARG A 380 1.00 -18.59 -1.00
N PRO A 381 0.95 -18.34 0.32
CA PRO A 381 2.10 -17.79 1.00
C PRO A 381 3.25 -18.74 0.75
N HIS A 382 4.34 -18.19 0.22
CA HIS A 382 5.60 -18.90 0.13
C HIS A 382 6.56 -18.23 1.10
N TRP A 383 7.31 -19.08 1.78
CA TRP A 383 8.30 -18.65 2.72
C TRP A 383 9.66 -18.97 2.11
N GLU A 384 10.58 -18.03 2.21
CA GLU A 384 11.93 -18.24 1.69
C GLU A 384 12.83 -18.76 2.81
N ASN A 385 13.61 -19.79 2.49
CA ASN A 385 14.69 -20.26 3.33
C ASN A 385 15.84 -19.24 3.22
N ILE A 386 15.89 -18.32 4.19
CA ILE A 386 16.85 -17.22 4.19
C ILE A 386 18.16 -17.79 4.72
N ALA A 387 19.15 -18.01 3.85
CA ALA A 387 20.42 -18.61 4.24
C ALA A 387 21.44 -17.63 4.86
N ASP A 388 21.21 -16.31 4.84
CA ASP A 388 22.14 -15.33 5.45
C ASP A 388 21.50 -13.98 5.83
N TYR A 389 20.57 -13.41 5.03
CA TYR A 389 19.98 -12.06 5.25
C TYR A 389 18.59 -11.92 4.61
N PRO A 390 17.72 -10.96 5.02
CA PRO A 390 16.49 -10.66 4.27
C PRO A 390 16.84 -10.32 2.82
N ARG A 391 16.62 -11.28 1.92
CA ARG A 391 17.07 -11.20 0.53
C ARG A 391 16.36 -10.15 -0.28
N TYR A 392 15.18 -9.70 0.15
CA TYR A 392 14.27 -8.81 -0.59
C TYR A 392 13.76 -7.65 0.26
N PRO A 393 14.01 -6.37 -0.10
CA PRO A 393 13.27 -5.22 0.41
C PRO A 393 11.76 -5.43 0.35
N LEU A 394 11.06 -4.92 1.35
CA LEU A 394 9.62 -4.99 1.35
C LEU A 394 9.03 -4.18 0.19
N GLY A 395 7.97 -4.70 -0.41
CA GLY A 395 7.28 -4.10 -1.54
C GLY A 395 7.83 -4.55 -2.89
N VAL A 396 9.05 -5.07 -2.99
CA VAL A 396 9.62 -5.39 -4.30
C VAL A 396 8.91 -6.54 -5.00
N TRP A 397 8.85 -6.44 -6.32
CA TRP A 397 8.39 -7.50 -7.20
C TRP A 397 9.48 -8.56 -7.35
N LEU A 398 9.06 -9.81 -7.25
CA LEU A 398 9.91 -10.99 -7.31
C LEU A 398 9.42 -11.90 -8.42
N GLY A 399 10.34 -12.48 -9.18
CA GLY A 399 10.05 -13.43 -10.24
C GLY A 399 10.81 -14.73 -10.02
N ARG A 400 10.15 -15.85 -10.32
CA ARG A 400 10.77 -17.17 -10.30
C ARG A 400 10.58 -17.84 -11.65
N ASN A 401 11.66 -18.31 -12.24
CA ASN A 401 11.61 -19.05 -13.50
C ASN A 401 11.05 -20.47 -13.28
N SER A 402 10.75 -21.15 -14.39
CA SER A 402 10.17 -22.51 -14.37
C SER A 402 11.16 -23.58 -13.86
N SER A 403 12.47 -23.29 -13.82
CA SER A 403 13.50 -24.20 -13.30
C SER A 403 13.52 -24.31 -11.77
N ARG A 404 12.60 -23.65 -11.06
CA ARG A 404 12.53 -23.59 -9.58
C ARG A 404 13.77 -22.97 -8.93
N GLU A 405 14.48 -22.10 -9.63
CA GLU A 405 15.60 -21.33 -9.05
C GLU A 405 15.10 -20.33 -7.98
N ASP A 406 16.02 -19.63 -7.33
CA ASP A 406 15.71 -18.61 -6.32
C ASP A 406 14.87 -17.46 -6.90
N TRP A 407 14.16 -16.74 -6.04
CA TRP A 407 13.43 -15.54 -6.46
C TRP A 407 14.41 -14.46 -6.94
N THR A 408 14.06 -13.81 -8.05
CA THR A 408 14.85 -12.72 -8.64
C THR A 408 14.07 -11.42 -8.57
N TYR A 409 14.76 -10.31 -8.34
CA TYR A 409 14.13 -8.99 -8.37
C TYR A 409 13.65 -8.60 -9.75
N LEU A 410 12.41 -8.12 -9.82
CA LEU A 410 11.80 -7.57 -11.02
C LEU A 410 11.67 -6.04 -10.86
N SER A 411 12.78 -5.32 -10.72
CA SER A 411 12.74 -3.85 -10.66
C SER A 411 12.86 -3.26 -12.06
N ALA A 412 11.85 -2.48 -12.48
CA ALA A 412 11.87 -1.80 -13.78
C ALA A 412 12.60 -0.44 -13.76
N GLN A 413 12.91 0.17 -12.60
CA GLN A 413 13.25 1.61 -12.57
C GLN A 413 14.31 2.09 -11.55
N TYR A 414 14.94 1.20 -10.76
CA TYR A 414 16.08 1.60 -9.91
C TYR A 414 17.39 0.96 -10.41
N PRO A 415 18.13 1.60 -11.33
CA PRO A 415 19.43 1.11 -11.80
C PRO A 415 20.54 1.12 -10.72
N GLY A 416 20.24 1.54 -9.49
CA GLY A 416 21.18 1.56 -8.37
C GLY A 416 21.17 0.32 -7.47
N LEU A 417 20.25 -0.62 -7.67
CA LEU A 417 20.22 -1.91 -6.95
C LEU A 417 20.84 -2.99 -7.85
N GLU A 418 22.17 -2.99 -7.95
CA GLU A 418 22.91 -4.10 -8.57
C GLU A 418 22.77 -5.35 -7.71
N VAL A 419 22.31 -6.45 -8.32
CA VAL A 419 22.20 -7.76 -7.70
C VAL A 419 23.60 -8.33 -7.48
N ALA A 420 24.03 -8.45 -6.23
CA ALA A 420 25.16 -9.29 -5.86
C ALA A 420 24.69 -10.76 -5.88
N LEU A 421 25.23 -11.52 -6.85
CA LEU A 421 25.27 -12.97 -6.99
C LEU A 421 24.41 -13.81 -6.02
N THR A 422 23.38 -14.46 -6.56
CA THR A 422 22.68 -15.60 -5.93
C THR A 422 23.65 -16.78 -5.78
N MET A 423 23.91 -17.18 -4.53
CA MET A 423 24.68 -18.39 -4.25
C MET A 423 23.80 -19.63 -4.35
N SER A 424 24.28 -20.63 -5.09
CA SER A 424 23.68 -21.95 -5.19
C SER A 424 24.12 -22.84 -4.04
N SER A 425 23.21 -23.14 -3.12
CA SER A 425 23.37 -24.32 -2.26
C SER A 425 22.03 -25.00 -2.00
N LYS A 426 22.06 -26.32 -2.08
CA LYS A 426 20.95 -27.25 -1.89
C LYS A 426 21.24 -28.04 -0.62
N PRO A 427 20.28 -28.19 0.30
CA PRO A 427 20.27 -29.38 1.14
C PRO A 427 19.01 -30.23 0.93
N SER A 428 19.20 -31.50 1.24
CA SER A 428 18.35 -32.66 0.99
C SER A 428 17.31 -32.92 2.09
N VAL A 429 16.25 -33.63 1.69
CA VAL A 429 15.08 -34.09 2.45
C VAL A 429 15.43 -35.14 3.53
N LEU A 430 14.80 -35.06 4.70
CA LEU A 430 14.57 -36.15 5.67
C LEU A 430 13.07 -36.20 6.08
N PRO A 431 12.42 -37.37 6.24
CA PRO A 431 11.08 -37.53 6.85
C PRO A 431 11.20 -37.66 8.39
N ASP A 432 10.25 -37.36 9.30
CA ASP A 432 8.78 -37.65 9.43
C ASP A 432 8.23 -36.80 10.65
N PRO A 433 6.90 -36.64 10.96
CA PRO A 433 6.24 -35.33 10.93
C PRO A 433 5.21 -35.14 12.06
N ARG A 434 5.46 -34.39 13.14
CA ARG A 434 4.38 -34.18 14.15
C ARG A 434 4.65 -33.00 15.08
N GLN A 435 4.60 -31.75 14.58
CA GLN A 435 4.44 -30.59 15.48
C GLN A 435 4.05 -29.22 14.88
N GLY A 436 3.88 -29.04 13.57
CA GLY A 436 3.59 -27.73 12.97
C GLY A 436 2.27 -27.06 13.40
N ARG A 437 1.26 -27.82 13.86
CA ARG A 437 -0.03 -27.26 14.30
C ARG A 437 -0.04 -26.63 15.70
N ASN A 438 1.00 -26.86 16.51
CA ASN A 438 1.03 -26.38 17.91
C ASN A 438 1.59 -24.97 18.07
N PHE A 439 2.31 -24.43 17.08
CA PHE A 439 2.97 -23.13 17.19
C PHE A 439 1.95 -21.98 17.31
N TRP A 440 0.96 -21.95 16.41
CA TRP A 440 -0.07 -20.91 16.41
C TRP A 440 -1.13 -21.05 17.51
N GLN A 441 -1.35 -22.27 18.02
CA GLN A 441 -2.27 -22.51 19.14
C GLN A 441 -1.67 -21.99 20.46
N ARG A 442 -0.36 -22.21 20.69
CA ARG A 442 0.37 -21.60 21.82
C ARG A 442 0.37 -20.07 21.79
N PHE A 443 0.29 -19.47 20.60
CA PHE A 443 0.24 -18.02 20.41
C PHE A 443 -1.07 -17.38 20.88
N LYS A 444 -2.20 -18.07 20.68
CA LYS A 444 -3.51 -17.58 21.11
C LYS A 444 -3.69 -17.64 22.63
N ASP A 445 -2.95 -18.53 23.28
CA ASP A 445 -2.96 -18.69 24.73
C ASP A 445 -2.05 -17.65 25.42
N MET A 446 -1.22 -16.88 24.70
CA MET A 446 -0.31 -15.91 25.35
C MET A 446 -1.00 -14.74 26.06
N ASP A 447 -2.20 -14.33 25.63
CA ASP A 447 -3.03 -13.35 26.37
C ASP A 447 -3.44 -13.89 27.76
N GLU A 448 -3.46 -15.21 27.94
CA GLU A 448 -3.76 -15.86 29.22
C GLU A 448 -2.52 -16.06 30.11
N TRP A 449 -1.31 -16.10 29.52
CA TRP A 449 -0.08 -16.51 30.21
C TRP A 449 0.69 -15.36 30.85
N LEU A 450 0.60 -14.16 30.28
CA LEU A 450 1.04 -12.96 30.97
C LEU A 450 -0.13 -12.46 31.78
N ARG A 451 -0.23 -12.88 33.05
CA ARG A 451 -0.99 -12.14 34.06
C ARG A 451 -0.31 -10.79 34.28
N ILE A 452 -0.35 -9.94 33.26
CA ILE A 452 0.16 -8.58 33.31
C ILE A 452 -0.63 -7.90 34.42
N PRO A 453 0.02 -7.48 35.52
CA PRO A 453 -0.67 -6.75 36.56
C PRO A 453 -1.40 -5.55 35.94
N GLU A 454 -2.60 -5.23 36.44
CA GLU A 454 -3.37 -4.07 35.91
C GLU A 454 -2.55 -2.76 35.95
N SER A 455 -1.58 -2.66 36.87
CA SER A 455 -0.64 -1.54 36.97
C SER A 455 0.23 -1.35 35.71
N ASP A 456 0.47 -2.41 34.95
CA ASP A 456 1.39 -2.40 33.82
C ASP A 456 0.65 -2.09 32.50
N LEU A 457 -0.67 -2.30 32.45
CA LEU A 457 -1.49 -2.11 31.25
C LEU A 457 -1.40 -0.69 30.66
N GLY A 458 -1.24 0.33 31.52
CA GLY A 458 -1.11 1.72 31.09
C GLY A 458 0.22 2.06 30.41
N GLU A 459 1.23 1.19 30.53
CA GLU A 459 2.60 1.39 30.02
C GLU A 459 2.99 0.29 29.02
N MET A 460 2.01 -0.36 28.40
CA MET A 460 2.21 -1.31 27.32
C MET A 460 2.13 -0.61 25.95
N CYS A 461 3.12 -0.84 25.10
CA CYS A 461 3.15 -0.36 23.70
C CYS A 461 3.22 1.19 23.58
N ILE A 462 3.97 1.85 24.44
CA ILE A 462 4.23 3.30 24.31
C ILE A 462 5.32 3.52 23.26
N GLU A 463 5.07 4.41 22.30
CA GLU A 463 6.06 4.81 21.30
C GLU A 463 7.13 5.70 21.93
N PHE A 464 8.39 5.38 21.64
CA PHE A 464 9.55 6.01 22.24
C PHE A 464 10.64 6.21 21.17
N GLU A 465 11.24 7.39 21.12
CA GLU A 465 12.32 7.69 20.18
C GLU A 465 13.66 7.74 20.92
N LEU A 466 14.63 6.97 20.43
CA LEU A 466 15.94 6.84 21.02
C LEU A 466 17.01 7.44 20.09
N GLY A 467 17.88 8.27 20.65
CA GLY A 467 18.98 8.95 19.94
C GLY A 467 18.72 10.42 19.62
N THR A 468 19.75 11.10 19.09
CA THR A 468 19.69 12.52 18.72
C THR A 468 19.90 12.71 17.22
N GLY A 469 19.03 13.47 16.56
CA GLY A 469 19.22 13.90 15.16
C GLY A 469 18.53 13.00 14.12
N TRP A 470 19.11 12.92 12.92
CA TRP A 470 18.48 12.31 11.73
C TRP A 470 18.44 10.77 11.75
N ASN A 471 19.09 10.14 12.74
CA ASN A 471 19.13 8.69 12.92
C ASN A 471 18.35 8.23 14.17
N GLN A 472 17.29 8.95 14.54
CA GLN A 472 16.43 8.52 15.65
C GLN A 472 15.76 7.21 15.29
N THR A 473 15.95 6.21 16.15
CA THR A 473 15.27 4.92 16.03
C THR A 473 14.01 4.96 16.87
N ARG A 474 12.90 4.51 16.30
CA ARG A 474 11.64 4.37 17.02
C ARG A 474 11.59 3.03 17.72
N TRP A 475 11.01 3.01 18.92
CA TRP A 475 10.88 1.83 19.77
C TRP A 475 9.47 1.78 20.37
N LYS A 476 8.99 0.59 20.70
CA LYS A 476 7.85 0.35 21.56
C LYS A 476 8.36 -0.05 22.93
N ARG A 477 7.99 0.71 23.94
CA ARG A 477 8.29 0.40 25.34
C ARG A 477 7.17 -0.43 25.95
N TYR A 478 7.56 -1.43 26.72
CA TYR A 478 6.69 -2.30 27.52
C TYR A 478 7.23 -2.36 28.94
N GLN A 479 6.42 -1.99 29.93
CA GLN A 479 6.77 -2.12 31.34
C GLN A 479 6.42 -3.52 31.87
N PHE A 480 7.32 -4.07 32.68
CA PHE A 480 7.12 -5.30 33.44
C PHE A 480 7.48 -5.05 34.90
N SER A 481 6.47 -5.02 35.77
CA SER A 481 6.68 -4.86 37.22
C SER A 481 7.26 -6.13 37.87
N CYS A 482 7.10 -7.28 37.23
CA CYS A 482 7.76 -8.52 37.61
C CYS A 482 7.99 -9.40 36.39
N ILE A 483 9.18 -10.01 36.30
CA ILE A 483 9.46 -11.03 35.28
C ILE A 483 9.91 -12.29 36.00
N PRO A 484 9.19 -13.42 35.87
CA PRO A 484 9.60 -14.64 36.53
C PRO A 484 10.88 -15.16 35.87
N VAL A 485 11.85 -15.56 36.68
CA VAL A 485 13.06 -16.25 36.20
C VAL A 485 12.65 -17.54 35.47
N ASN A 486 13.38 -17.89 34.42
CA ASN A 486 13.11 -19.00 33.51
C ASN A 486 11.81 -18.85 32.72
N THR A 487 11.34 -17.61 32.54
CA THR A 487 10.24 -17.30 31.63
C THR A 487 10.78 -16.86 30.29
N THR A 488 10.13 -17.32 29.22
CA THR A 488 10.34 -16.84 27.86
C THR A 488 9.16 -15.95 27.48
N LEU A 489 9.44 -14.70 27.13
CA LEU A 489 8.47 -13.75 26.58
C LEU A 489 8.60 -13.76 25.06
N LEU A 490 7.49 -13.71 24.33
CA LEU A 490 7.48 -13.72 22.87
C LEU A 490 6.72 -12.51 22.32
N PHE A 491 7.42 -11.71 21.54
CA PHE A 491 6.88 -10.52 20.88
C PHE A 491 6.80 -10.78 19.38
N GLN A 492 5.62 -10.54 18.80
CA GLN A 492 5.43 -10.61 17.35
C GLN A 492 5.25 -9.21 16.79
N GLN A 493 6.05 -8.87 15.79
CA GLN A 493 5.94 -7.62 15.05
C GLN A 493 5.79 -7.90 13.57
N SER A 494 4.79 -7.27 12.95
CA SER A 494 4.62 -7.29 11.48
C SER A 494 5.04 -5.95 10.91
N VAL A 495 6.03 -5.97 10.02
CA VAL A 495 6.49 -4.80 9.27
C VAL A 495 5.92 -4.90 7.87
N HIS A 496 5.12 -3.91 7.49
CA HIS A 496 4.51 -3.85 6.17
C HIS A 496 5.35 -2.97 5.25
N ALA A 497 5.41 -3.35 3.98
CA ALA A 497 6.17 -2.61 2.98
C ALA A 497 5.81 -1.14 2.93
N LEU A 498 4.51 -0.82 3.07
CA LEU A 498 3.92 0.48 2.82
C LEU A 498 2.64 0.59 3.67
N ASP A 499 2.27 1.83 4.05
CA ASP A 499 0.91 2.12 4.52
C ASP A 499 -0.09 1.72 3.42
N ARG A 500 -1.22 1.09 3.78
CA ARG A 500 -2.12 0.35 2.89
C ARG A 500 -2.50 1.10 1.62
N LEU A 501 -2.73 2.41 1.72
CA LEU A 501 -3.09 3.26 0.58
C LEU A 501 -1.86 3.60 -0.27
N ALA A 502 -0.75 3.99 0.36
CA ALA A 502 0.53 4.24 -0.31
C ALA A 502 1.07 2.97 -1.00
N ALA A 503 0.77 1.80 -0.43
CA ALA A 503 1.16 0.49 -0.94
C ALA A 503 0.64 0.30 -2.36
N SER A 504 -0.64 0.63 -2.56
CA SER A 504 -1.29 0.43 -3.84
C SER A 504 -0.71 1.30 -4.95
N ALA A 505 -0.56 2.60 -4.68
CA ALA A 505 -0.01 3.55 -5.63
C ALA A 505 1.46 3.26 -5.95
N TRP A 506 2.26 2.90 -4.93
CA TRP A 506 3.66 2.57 -5.14
C TRP A 506 3.82 1.26 -5.92
N MET A 507 3.03 0.22 -5.62
CA MET A 507 3.09 -1.05 -6.36
C MET A 507 2.73 -0.87 -7.83
N MET A 508 1.76 0.02 -8.13
CA MET A 508 1.42 0.39 -9.50
C MET A 508 2.58 1.12 -10.21
N ARG A 509 3.33 1.95 -9.49
CA ARG A 509 4.49 2.65 -10.06
C ARG A 509 5.70 1.75 -10.27
N THR A 510 5.85 0.70 -9.44
CA THR A 510 6.97 -0.24 -9.51
C THR A 510 6.66 -1.50 -10.30
N LEU A 511 5.53 -1.54 -11.02
CA LEU A 511 5.14 -2.66 -11.85
C LEU A 511 6.30 -3.08 -12.78
N PRO A 512 6.71 -4.36 -12.76
CA PRO A 512 7.67 -4.85 -13.72
C PRO A 512 7.12 -4.72 -15.14
N ASP A 513 8.03 -4.43 -16.07
CA ASP A 513 7.68 -4.35 -17.49
C ASP A 513 7.02 -5.67 -17.96
N PRO A 514 5.96 -5.61 -18.78
CA PRO A 514 5.29 -6.81 -19.28
C PRO A 514 6.24 -7.83 -19.93
N SER A 515 7.29 -7.36 -20.62
CA SER A 515 8.28 -8.24 -21.26
C SER A 515 9.12 -9.01 -20.24
N VAL A 516 9.40 -8.41 -19.08
CA VAL A 516 10.10 -9.06 -17.97
C VAL A 516 9.18 -10.10 -17.34
N VAL A 517 7.90 -9.78 -17.16
CA VAL A 517 6.87 -10.65 -16.58
C VAL A 517 6.71 -11.96 -17.36
N GLU A 518 6.87 -11.93 -18.69
CA GLU A 518 6.79 -13.11 -19.54
C GLU A 518 7.95 -14.11 -19.34
N LEU A 519 9.09 -13.66 -18.79
CA LEU A 519 10.26 -14.50 -18.56
C LEU A 519 10.13 -15.37 -17.30
N TYR A 520 9.18 -15.08 -16.42
CA TYR A 520 9.03 -15.77 -15.14
C TYR A 520 7.75 -16.60 -15.11
N ALA A 521 7.86 -17.82 -14.57
CA ALA A 521 6.72 -18.71 -14.38
C ALA A 521 5.84 -18.26 -13.21
N HIS A 522 6.45 -17.61 -12.22
CA HIS A 522 5.76 -17.09 -11.04
C HIS A 522 6.21 -15.66 -10.77
N ILE A 523 5.24 -14.83 -10.39
CA ILE A 523 5.49 -13.48 -9.90
C ILE A 523 4.91 -13.37 -8.51
N SER A 524 5.65 -12.70 -7.64
CA SER A 524 5.29 -12.50 -6.26
C SER A 524 5.65 -11.10 -5.81
N ILE A 525 5.13 -10.74 -4.64
CA ILE A 525 5.57 -9.57 -3.89
C ILE A 525 5.95 -9.97 -2.47
N ALA A 526 6.88 -9.24 -1.86
CA ALA A 526 7.17 -9.32 -0.42
C ALA A 526 6.38 -8.24 0.36
N PRO A 527 5.08 -8.44 0.71
CA PRO A 527 4.26 -7.38 1.29
C PRO A 527 4.58 -7.08 2.75
N ARG A 528 5.16 -8.04 3.47
CA ARG A 528 5.45 -7.90 4.90
C ARG A 528 6.59 -8.81 5.36
N ARG A 529 7.28 -8.36 6.40
CA ARG A 529 8.17 -9.16 7.23
C ARG A 529 7.51 -9.34 8.59
N VAL A 530 7.76 -10.48 9.20
CA VAL A 530 7.33 -10.74 10.57
C VAL A 530 8.54 -11.12 11.39
N TYR A 531 8.68 -10.45 12.52
CA TYR A 531 9.71 -10.67 13.51
C TYR A 531 9.07 -11.32 14.72
N PHE A 532 9.65 -12.43 15.17
CA PHE A 532 9.36 -13.06 16.44
C PHE A 532 10.56 -12.88 17.35
N THR A 533 10.41 -12.06 18.38
CA THR A 533 11.45 -11.80 19.37
C THR A 533 11.10 -12.55 20.63
N GLU A 534 11.82 -13.63 20.90
CA GLU A 534 11.74 -14.42 22.12
C GLU A 534 12.82 -13.92 23.08
N THR A 535 12.48 -13.68 24.34
CA THR A 535 13.48 -13.30 25.36
C THR A 535 13.30 -14.17 26.58
N THR A 536 14.34 -14.93 26.90
CA THR A 536 14.38 -15.83 28.05
C THR A 536 15.18 -15.19 29.15
N VAL A 537 14.60 -15.10 30.34
CA VAL A 537 15.25 -14.52 31.52
C VAL A 537 15.84 -15.63 32.37
N THR A 538 17.12 -15.54 32.67
CA THR A 538 17.82 -16.46 33.59
C THR A 538 18.49 -15.65 34.69
N MET A 539 18.74 -16.30 35.83
CA MET A 539 19.38 -15.66 36.97
C MET A 539 20.84 -16.14 37.04
N CYS A 540 21.78 -15.23 37.31
CA CYS A 540 23.16 -15.62 37.57
C CYS A 540 23.21 -16.52 38.81
N ALA A 541 24.08 -17.55 38.80
CA ALA A 541 24.14 -18.61 39.82
C ALA A 541 24.41 -18.14 41.28
N HIS A 542 24.58 -16.85 41.52
CA HIS A 542 24.98 -16.24 42.79
C HIS A 542 24.06 -15.11 43.28
N ALA A 543 22.92 -14.88 42.62
CA ALA A 543 22.04 -13.76 42.93
C ALA A 543 21.10 -14.07 44.11
N ALA A 544 20.95 -13.11 45.04
CA ALA A 544 19.95 -13.18 46.09
C ALA A 544 18.58 -12.73 45.55
N GLU A 545 17.48 -13.30 46.05
CA GLU A 545 16.10 -12.86 45.75
C GLU A 545 15.88 -11.42 46.23
N GLN A 546 16.26 -10.42 45.44
CA GLN A 546 15.84 -9.04 45.63
C GLN A 546 14.60 -8.76 44.77
N ALA A 547 13.66 -8.01 45.35
CA ALA A 547 12.51 -7.50 44.63
C ALA A 547 12.99 -6.51 43.56
N ALA A 548 12.99 -6.96 42.31
CA ALA A 548 13.47 -6.16 41.19
C ALA A 548 12.58 -4.92 40.99
N SER A 549 13.21 -3.77 40.81
CA SER A 549 12.59 -2.60 40.21
C SER A 549 11.88 -2.99 38.90
N PRO A 550 10.83 -2.27 38.48
CA PRO A 550 10.21 -2.52 37.19
C PRO A 550 11.28 -2.52 36.09
N LEU A 551 11.10 -3.41 35.13
CA LEU A 551 11.96 -3.55 33.97
C LEU A 551 11.19 -3.10 32.74
N TRP A 552 11.91 -2.55 31.76
CA TRP A 552 11.33 -2.10 30.52
C TRP A 552 11.93 -2.87 29.36
N PHE A 553 11.08 -3.41 28.50
CA PHE A 553 11.49 -3.96 27.21
C PHE A 553 11.22 -2.94 26.12
N PHE A 554 12.24 -2.68 25.30
CA PHE A 554 12.16 -1.80 24.14
C PHE A 554 12.23 -2.68 22.91
N LEU A 555 11.15 -2.73 22.14
CA LEU A 555 11.07 -3.43 20.85
C LEU A 555 11.25 -2.42 19.72
N LEU A 556 12.19 -2.65 18.82
CA LEU A 556 12.46 -1.73 17.71
C LEU A 556 11.21 -1.59 16.82
N GLN A 557 10.83 -0.36 16.48
CA GLN A 557 9.85 -0.10 15.44
C GLN A 557 10.55 0.10 14.10
N PHE A 558 10.10 -0.64 13.10
CA PHE A 558 10.55 -0.46 11.73
C PHE A 558 9.63 0.55 11.04
N ASP A 559 10.19 1.67 10.59
CA ASP A 559 9.46 2.62 9.76
C ASP A 559 9.18 2.00 8.39
N SER A 560 7.93 2.09 7.93
CA SER A 560 7.50 1.50 6.64
C SER A 560 8.20 2.11 5.42
N GLY A 561 8.90 3.24 5.58
CA GLY A 561 9.64 3.90 4.50
C GLY A 561 11.07 3.39 4.30
N ASP A 562 11.68 2.77 5.32
CA ASP A 562 13.05 2.28 5.22
C ASP A 562 13.07 0.87 4.63
N HIS A 563 13.21 0.83 3.32
CA HIS A 563 13.29 -0.41 2.55
C HIS A 563 14.60 -1.17 2.75
N SER A 564 15.61 -0.55 3.39
CA SER A 564 16.89 -1.22 3.65
C SER A 564 16.70 -2.39 4.61
N ALA A 565 17.32 -3.51 4.27
CA ALA A 565 17.55 -4.58 5.23
C ALA A 565 18.21 -3.97 6.47
N HIS A 566 17.56 -4.12 7.61
CA HIS A 566 18.04 -3.64 8.88
C HIS A 566 19.49 -4.13 9.12
N GLU A 567 20.40 -3.21 9.46
CA GLU A 567 21.79 -3.57 9.76
C GLU A 567 21.80 -4.58 10.91
N SER A 568 22.44 -5.75 10.72
CA SER A 568 22.45 -6.85 11.69
C SER A 568 23.06 -6.51 13.07
N ASN A 569 23.54 -5.27 13.24
CA ASN A 569 24.21 -4.79 14.44
C ASN A 569 23.27 -4.09 15.43
N ILE A 570 22.01 -3.82 15.08
CA ILE A 570 21.03 -3.22 16.01
C ILE A 570 20.12 -4.34 16.54
N PRO A 571 19.81 -4.38 17.84
CA PRO A 571 18.96 -5.44 18.36
C PRO A 571 17.50 -5.15 18.03
N CYS A 572 16.73 -6.19 17.68
CA CYS A 572 15.28 -6.05 17.50
C CYS A 572 14.55 -5.74 18.82
N GLY A 573 15.18 -6.01 19.97
CA GLY A 573 14.73 -5.52 21.26
C GLY A 573 15.81 -5.61 22.34
N PHE A 574 15.68 -4.80 23.39
CA PHE A 574 16.58 -4.81 24.54
C PHE A 574 15.83 -4.52 25.85
N TRP A 575 16.45 -4.89 26.97
CA TRP A 575 15.94 -4.65 28.32
C TRP A 575 16.63 -3.47 28.99
N SER A 576 15.92 -2.75 29.84
CA SER A 576 16.44 -1.63 30.60
C SER A 576 15.89 -1.61 32.01
N SER A 577 16.69 -1.09 32.94
CA SER A 577 16.26 -0.69 34.29
C SER A 577 15.92 0.80 34.38
N GLU A 578 15.97 1.51 33.24
CA GLU A 578 15.56 2.90 33.09
C GLU A 578 14.33 2.98 32.17
N LYS A 579 13.34 3.79 32.58
CA LYS A 579 12.12 4.04 31.81
C LYS A 579 12.38 4.75 30.48
N ASP A 580 13.35 5.65 30.47
CA ASP A 580 13.69 6.52 29.33
C ASP A 580 15.22 6.47 29.10
N PRO A 581 15.76 5.33 28.63
CA PRO A 581 17.20 5.19 28.44
C PRO A 581 17.69 6.17 27.37
N ALA A 582 18.89 6.71 27.53
CA ALA A 582 19.46 7.66 26.56
C ALA A 582 20.02 6.97 25.29
N SER A 583 20.39 5.70 25.40
CA SER A 583 20.89 4.87 24.28
C SER A 583 20.62 3.38 24.53
N VAL A 584 20.83 2.55 23.50
CA VAL A 584 20.85 1.08 23.68
C VAL A 584 22.01 0.75 24.62
N PRO A 585 21.82 -0.11 25.63
CA PRO A 585 22.87 -0.52 26.56
C PRO A 585 24.09 -1.12 25.84
N VAL A 586 25.29 -0.76 26.31
CA VAL A 586 26.57 -1.16 25.68
C VAL A 586 26.97 -2.60 26.00
N ASP A 587 26.34 -3.19 27.01
CA ASP A 587 26.54 -4.56 27.50
C ASP A 587 25.82 -5.64 26.66
N PHE A 588 25.36 -5.26 25.46
CA PHE A 588 24.67 -6.15 24.54
C PHE A 588 25.67 -6.98 23.72
N ILE A 589 25.65 -8.30 23.89
CA ILE A 589 26.53 -9.22 23.16
C ILE A 589 25.71 -9.92 22.08
N PHE A 590 26.00 -9.61 20.81
CA PHE A 590 25.45 -10.33 19.67
C PHE A 590 26.23 -11.61 19.43
N ASP A 591 25.52 -12.73 19.31
CA ASP A 591 26.09 -13.91 18.68
C ASP A 591 26.09 -13.68 17.17
N GLN A 592 27.29 -13.43 16.62
CA GLN A 592 27.47 -13.21 15.18
C GLN A 592 27.41 -14.51 14.37
N THR A 593 27.28 -15.66 15.02
CA THR A 593 27.18 -16.96 14.34
C THR A 593 25.83 -17.04 13.62
N PRO A 594 25.79 -17.15 12.28
CA PRO A 594 24.54 -17.36 11.57
C PRO A 594 23.91 -18.68 12.04
N GLN A 595 22.70 -18.60 12.58
CA GLN A 595 21.91 -19.75 12.99
C GLN A 595 20.59 -19.75 12.23
N PHE A 596 20.09 -20.94 11.92
CA PHE A 596 18.79 -21.13 11.25
C PHE A 596 17.93 -22.04 12.11
N VAL A 597 16.66 -21.69 12.25
CA VAL A 597 15.68 -22.48 13.00
C VAL A 597 14.48 -22.76 12.11
N PRO A 598 13.97 -24.01 12.10
CA PRO A 598 12.75 -24.33 11.37
C PRO A 598 11.55 -23.56 11.96
N ILE A 599 10.81 -22.86 11.09
CA ILE A 599 9.53 -22.23 11.46
C ILE A 599 8.37 -23.15 11.07
N GLU A 600 8.39 -23.66 9.84
CA GLU A 600 7.41 -24.61 9.30
C GLU A 600 8.13 -25.75 8.54
N GLU A 601 7.37 -26.72 8.06
CA GLU A 601 7.92 -27.90 7.38
C GLU A 601 8.65 -27.50 6.09
N GLY A 602 9.99 -27.66 6.08
CA GLY A 602 10.83 -27.31 4.94
C GLY A 602 11.30 -25.85 4.92
N GLU A 603 11.05 -25.10 5.99
CA GLU A 603 11.26 -23.65 6.02
C GLU A 603 12.06 -23.25 7.27
N GLU A 604 13.21 -22.66 7.03
CA GLU A 604 14.11 -22.18 8.09
C GLU A 604 14.20 -20.65 8.01
N ALA A 605 14.39 -20.03 9.16
CA ALA A 605 14.59 -18.60 9.27
C ALA A 605 15.87 -18.26 10.03
N PRO A 606 16.51 -17.13 9.71
CA PRO A 606 17.64 -16.62 10.45
C PRO A 606 17.22 -16.38 11.89
N LEU A 607 18.05 -16.89 12.79
CA LEU A 607 17.96 -16.69 14.22
C LEU A 607 19.08 -15.74 14.64
N PHE A 608 18.70 -14.54 15.05
CA PHE A 608 19.61 -13.58 15.68
C PHE A 608 19.56 -13.80 17.18
N THR A 609 20.67 -14.23 17.77
CA THR A 609 20.76 -14.40 19.22
C THR A 609 21.59 -13.29 19.82
N SER A 610 21.11 -12.80 20.96
CA SER A 610 21.79 -11.79 21.74
C SER A 610 21.62 -12.05 23.22
N THR A 611 22.60 -11.60 23.99
CA THR A 611 22.58 -11.72 25.44
C THR A 611 22.85 -10.37 26.07
N GLN A 612 22.09 -10.04 27.11
CA GLN A 612 22.22 -8.83 27.89
C GLN A 612 22.18 -9.18 29.38
N ALA A 613 23.12 -8.64 30.16
CA ALA A 613 23.11 -8.79 31.62
C ALA A 613 22.64 -7.49 32.27
N LEU A 614 21.61 -7.55 33.12
CA LEU A 614 21.10 -6.38 33.84
C LEU A 614 21.04 -6.71 35.33
N GLY A 615 22.06 -6.25 36.06
CA GLY A 615 22.30 -6.70 37.44
C GLY A 615 22.54 -8.19 37.48
N ASP A 616 21.69 -8.91 38.21
CA ASP A 616 21.77 -10.35 38.43
C ASP A 616 20.99 -11.20 37.42
N LEU A 617 20.31 -10.54 36.47
CA LEU A 617 19.50 -11.18 35.44
C LEU A 617 20.28 -11.20 34.12
N VAL A 618 20.17 -12.33 33.42
CA VAL A 618 20.70 -12.51 32.07
C VAL A 618 19.52 -12.76 31.13
N PHE A 619 19.36 -11.87 30.17
CA PHE A 619 18.34 -11.93 29.12
C PHE A 619 18.98 -12.50 27.87
N THR A 620 18.49 -13.65 27.42
CA THR A 620 18.84 -14.20 26.11
C THR A 620 17.70 -13.91 25.16
N THR A 621 17.94 -12.98 24.22
CA THR A 621 16.96 -12.58 23.21
C THR A 621 17.28 -13.21 21.88
N GLN A 622 16.31 -13.95 21.34
CA GLN A 622 16.32 -14.67 20.09
C GLN A 622 15.30 -14.05 19.15
N THR A 623 15.74 -13.50 18.03
CA THR A 623 14.85 -12.95 17.01
C THR A 623 14.85 -13.82 15.78
N LYS A 624 13.67 -14.33 15.42
CA LYS A 624 13.42 -15.05 14.16
C LYS A 624 12.71 -14.11 13.21
N MET A 625 13.14 -14.06 11.96
CA MET A 625 12.51 -13.19 10.95
C MET A 625 12.15 -14.00 9.72
N TYR A 626 10.92 -13.82 9.24
CA TYR A 626 10.52 -14.31 7.93
C TYR A 626 9.97 -13.18 7.06
N THR A 627 10.11 -13.34 5.75
CA THR A 627 9.45 -12.49 4.75
C THR A 627 8.30 -13.26 4.14
N ALA A 628 7.09 -12.73 4.22
CA ALA A 628 5.97 -13.30 3.52
C ALA A 628 6.14 -13.00 2.04
N ILE A 629 6.14 -14.02 1.18
CA ILE A 629 6.10 -13.87 -0.28
C ILE A 629 4.71 -14.24 -0.74
N LEU A 630 4.02 -13.27 -1.32
CA LEU A 630 2.68 -13.42 -1.84
C LEU A 630 2.77 -13.69 -3.35
N GLN A 631 2.59 -14.96 -3.72
CA GLN A 631 2.63 -15.38 -5.12
C GLN A 631 1.27 -15.19 -5.80
N PHE A 632 1.29 -14.51 -6.95
CA PHE A 632 0.13 -14.34 -7.81
C PHE A 632 -0.27 -15.69 -8.42
N SER A 633 -1.57 -15.95 -8.43
CA SER A 633 -2.12 -17.10 -9.17
C SER A 633 -2.10 -16.85 -10.68
N GLU A 634 -2.38 -17.90 -11.46
CA GLU A 634 -2.39 -17.81 -12.92
C GLU A 634 -3.43 -16.78 -13.42
N ASP A 635 -4.63 -16.77 -12.83
CA ASP A 635 -5.69 -15.81 -13.18
C ASP A 635 -5.28 -14.37 -12.85
N GLU A 636 -4.64 -14.17 -11.70
CA GLU A 636 -4.17 -12.85 -11.27
C GLU A 636 -3.00 -12.38 -12.13
N LEU A 637 -2.10 -13.29 -12.52
CA LEU A 637 -1.02 -13.01 -13.46
C LEU A 637 -1.55 -12.68 -14.86
N LEU A 638 -2.60 -13.36 -15.32
CA LEU A 638 -3.25 -13.06 -16.60
C LEU A 638 -3.90 -11.67 -16.57
N ALA A 639 -4.64 -11.35 -15.52
CA ALA A 639 -5.26 -10.04 -15.39
C ALA A 639 -4.22 -8.93 -15.16
N PHE A 640 -3.11 -9.23 -14.48
CA PHE A 640 -1.93 -8.36 -14.38
C PHE A 640 -1.33 -8.07 -15.76
N LYS A 641 -1.13 -9.08 -16.60
CA LYS A 641 -0.64 -8.93 -17.99
C LYS A 641 -1.60 -8.09 -18.84
N ALA A 642 -2.91 -8.30 -18.70
CA ALA A 642 -3.91 -7.52 -19.42
C ALA A 642 -3.88 -6.04 -19.03
N ALA A 643 -3.74 -5.74 -17.73
CA ALA A 643 -3.64 -4.37 -17.23
C ALA A 643 -2.38 -3.66 -17.74
N SER A 644 -1.23 -4.33 -17.72
CA SER A 644 0.05 -3.72 -18.13
C SER A 644 0.11 -3.40 -19.64
N GLN A 645 -0.55 -4.21 -20.47
CA GLN A 645 -0.71 -3.95 -21.91
C GLN A 645 -1.60 -2.72 -22.19
N GLN A 646 -2.64 -2.48 -21.39
CA GLN A 646 -3.50 -1.30 -21.55
C GLN A 646 -2.77 0.00 -21.19
N THR A 647 -2.01 0.01 -20.10
CA THR A 647 -1.22 1.19 -19.68
C THR A 647 -0.19 1.59 -20.73
N THR A 648 0.43 0.60 -21.37
CA THR A 648 1.39 0.86 -22.45
C THR A 648 0.69 1.51 -23.63
N THR A 649 -0.49 1.03 -24.02
CA THR A 649 -1.22 1.53 -25.19
C THR A 649 -1.78 2.95 -25.00
N ALA A 650 -2.20 3.30 -23.77
CA ALA A 650 -2.73 4.63 -23.44
C ALA A 650 -1.67 5.74 -23.43
N VAL A 651 -0.40 5.41 -23.13
CA VAL A 651 0.69 6.40 -23.11
C VAL A 651 1.16 6.79 -24.53
N TRP A 652 0.91 5.95 -25.54
CA TRP A 652 1.33 6.19 -26.93
C TRP A 652 0.25 6.79 -27.85
N THR A 653 -1.00 6.84 -27.40
CA THR A 653 -2.08 7.51 -28.15
C THR A 653 -2.23 8.95 -27.68
N THR A 654 -1.50 9.87 -28.33
CA THR A 654 -1.81 11.30 -28.22
C THR A 654 -3.23 11.54 -28.74
N PRO A 655 -4.09 12.30 -28.02
CA PRO A 655 -5.42 12.59 -28.51
C PRO A 655 -5.29 13.42 -29.79
N ASP A 656 -5.75 12.85 -30.89
CA ASP A 656 -5.77 13.48 -32.19
C ASP A 656 -6.66 14.73 -32.10
N LYS A 657 -6.06 15.93 -32.22
CA LYS A 657 -6.74 17.23 -32.07
C LYS A 657 -7.76 17.53 -33.18
N SER A 658 -8.03 16.59 -34.08
CA SER A 658 -8.83 16.79 -35.29
C SER A 658 -10.35 16.60 -35.11
N ILE A 659 -10.85 16.14 -33.95
CA ILE A 659 -12.29 15.84 -33.76
C ILE A 659 -13.04 16.91 -32.95
N ALA A 660 -12.39 18.00 -32.50
CA ALA A 660 -13.02 19.03 -31.68
C ALA A 660 -13.86 20.08 -32.45
N SER A 661 -14.19 19.89 -33.74
CA SER A 661 -14.90 20.91 -34.54
C SER A 661 -16.25 20.49 -35.12
N SER A 662 -16.81 19.33 -34.76
CA SER A 662 -18.06 18.85 -35.36
C SER A 662 -19.08 18.33 -34.36
N PHE A 663 -19.43 19.12 -33.34
CA PHE A 663 -20.69 18.95 -32.61
C PHE A 663 -21.18 20.30 -32.08
N SER A 664 -21.84 21.05 -32.95
CA SER A 664 -22.76 22.11 -32.54
C SER A 664 -23.99 22.04 -33.46
N ASN A 665 -25.16 21.95 -32.82
CA ASN A 665 -26.51 21.87 -33.38
C ASN A 665 -26.98 20.46 -33.76
N GLU A 666 -27.68 19.81 -32.83
CA GLU A 666 -28.93 19.13 -33.17
C GLU A 666 -29.85 19.04 -31.94
N GLU A 667 -31.11 19.37 -32.17
CA GLU A 667 -32.22 19.44 -31.22
C GLU A 667 -32.57 18.06 -30.66
N TYR A 668 -32.81 17.97 -29.35
CA TYR A 668 -33.41 16.78 -28.72
C TYR A 668 -34.94 16.89 -28.71
N PRO A 669 -35.70 15.99 -29.36
CA PRO A 669 -37.09 15.75 -29.02
C PRO A 669 -37.20 14.60 -28.00
N ALA A 670 -38.31 14.68 -27.28
CA ALA A 670 -38.63 13.95 -26.08
C ALA A 670 -39.09 12.49 -26.28
N ARG A 671 -39.18 11.79 -25.13
CA ARG A 671 -40.00 10.60 -24.81
C ARG A 671 -39.53 9.25 -25.35
N LEU A 672 -39.02 8.42 -24.44
CA LEU A 672 -39.12 6.97 -24.54
C LEU A 672 -40.03 6.44 -23.42
N HIS A 673 -41.16 5.88 -23.83
CA HIS A 673 -42.06 5.08 -23.02
C HIS A 673 -41.40 3.74 -22.70
N CYS A 674 -41.26 3.41 -21.41
CA CYS A 674 -41.06 2.03 -20.97
C CYS A 674 -42.39 1.29 -21.05
N ARG A 675 -42.48 0.29 -21.95
CA ARG A 675 -43.54 -0.72 -21.94
C ARG A 675 -43.10 -1.89 -21.06
N SER A 676 -43.86 -2.15 -20.01
CA SER A 676 -43.90 -3.43 -19.28
C SER A 676 -44.51 -4.53 -20.15
N PRO A 677 -44.03 -5.79 -20.10
CA PRO A 677 -44.80 -6.94 -20.53
C PRO A 677 -45.43 -7.64 -19.32
N SER A 678 -46.74 -7.47 -19.14
CA SER A 678 -47.55 -8.36 -18.32
C SER A 678 -48.04 -9.54 -19.17
N LEU A 679 -47.61 -10.74 -18.77
CA LEU A 679 -48.33 -12.02 -18.72
C LEU A 679 -49.51 -12.27 -19.68
N PHE A 680 -49.42 -13.40 -20.42
CA PHE A 680 -50.57 -14.27 -20.66
C PHE A 680 -50.19 -15.74 -20.46
N SER A 681 -50.96 -16.39 -19.60
CA SER A 681 -51.06 -17.84 -19.40
C SER A 681 -51.81 -18.52 -20.55
N ALA A 682 -51.43 -19.76 -20.89
CA ALA A 682 -52.34 -20.92 -21.03
C ALA A 682 -51.69 -22.07 -21.84
N LEU A 683 -51.01 -22.99 -21.14
CA LEU A 683 -51.19 -24.46 -21.13
C LEU A 683 -50.08 -25.11 -20.31
#